data_AF-A2DCC7-F1
#
_entry.id   AF-A2DCC7-F1
#
_cell.length_a   1.000
_cell.length_b   1.000
_cell.length_c   1.000
_cell.angle_alpha   90.00
_cell.angle_beta   90.00
_cell.angle_gamma   90.00
#
_symmetry.space_group_name_H-M   'P 1'
#
loop_
_entity.id
_entity.type
_entity.pdbx_description
1 polymer ?
#
loop_
_entity_poly.entity_id
_entity_poly.type
_entity_poly.pdbx_seq_one_letter_code
_entity_poly.pdbx_strand_id
1 'polypeptide(L)'
;MDQDLESEITVKPGFAAPKTITDMKMYQDGTKFDLVINSLTKKLQENDSSKEDTQVNLAIAYLGLEMTNKALEILNNVTKSNNLCSLAYLLRGITYLWIGKDENALASWKDGLSQGGQYTHYSIMSNLINDINFRTHVYTLRFNIEKLFEIIESWEQYQTFVDNDLREAYKELGTNVAMAITHFSQILAVDPKNSSAFLGRGIGCCLTGQWIRAIDNINHAVLENCESMHMAHRFRSVAYAAIGKFTYAIGDITRVIGKFPKDKEARLLRARYQIKLGLFKQACTDIMSIPSDTLTSKDWCTLAECLYATGALKEALEALCRTDQHSPNALYISFLVLRDVGQYDLALKKICAAVDQLPSPFIQRKLADFLLEVGRPDHAIPIYEQFYQLCRGDISAIHSWAIALFETCNLKDAAKVIVPFAESAGPNGIPMMQEHERPELKLNGELTFNGTSLLGRNIMDKIWNDRCLILEVIKNIDNPITMLSPISIGPEKPTSSIDYENFVHPEFKPTPQEIQMVADADRLGARCVHRGMDVIQYNSRVVRALGFCVLLAAALMRDSSLPPNIDTDPSSDVESMISNASKWRGQGLFLIDFFACLLGLASPMTEIRANYDMMRPERMAEAIVRLFPGRELSEMWSAPTYYLIRGHRTSPRFDPAIPSAVAKVVRTLSETQNRIVMPYVDIKNATTVEQIYEATQKNIAVSSKWTIPECAGISENRREIYAPTIILQNLGVLGYNFAVKAPTSLPSYSLATDAINSLFRAVSESPTAITALSALISVIWVRHPLTAFSPELGHVLLHAFAISKLNVELAEFHFGFAEDFILHMIDPDTARLEKMVKQHIQNNQIAKSFSEESINYWTEPYPKVYRVLALLDVTNDA
;
A
#
# COMPACT_ATOMS: atom_id res chain seq x y z
N MET A 1 -59.76 37.23 63.33
CA MET A 1 -60.04 35.85 62.87
C MET A 1 -59.78 35.79 61.37
N ASP A 2 -58.60 36.28 60.96
CA ASP A 2 -58.18 36.56 59.57
C ASP A 2 -56.64 36.45 59.47
N GLN A 3 -56.06 35.38 60.03
CA GLN A 3 -54.61 35.14 59.96
C GLN A 3 -54.21 33.69 59.64
N ASP A 4 -55.16 32.80 59.34
CA ASP A 4 -54.88 31.37 59.10
C ASP A 4 -55.10 30.92 57.64
N LEU A 5 -55.19 31.83 56.67
CA LEU A 5 -55.36 31.49 55.24
C LEU A 5 -54.10 31.70 54.37
N GLU A 6 -53.02 32.27 54.91
CA GLU A 6 -51.76 32.49 54.19
C GLU A 6 -50.71 31.36 54.35
N SER A 7 -51.00 30.33 55.15
CA SER A 7 -49.98 29.35 55.58
C SER A 7 -49.99 28.00 54.86
N GLU A 8 -50.75 27.80 53.77
CA GLU A 8 -50.78 26.49 53.11
C GLU A 8 -50.78 26.52 51.56
N ILE A 9 -49.98 27.41 50.96
CA ILE A 9 -49.50 27.23 49.57
C ILE A 9 -47.97 27.31 49.57
N THR A 10 -47.34 26.32 50.19
CA THR A 10 -45.92 26.04 49.93
C THR A 10 -45.81 25.40 48.55
N VAL A 11 -45.48 26.21 47.54
CA VAL A 11 -44.98 25.75 46.25
C VAL A 11 -43.68 24.99 46.52
N LYS A 12 -43.71 23.64 46.50
CA LYS A 12 -42.51 22.78 46.56
C LYS A 12 -41.45 23.24 45.52
N PRO A 13 -40.14 23.17 45.82
CA PRO A 13 -39.10 23.51 44.85
C PRO A 13 -39.09 22.47 43.73
N GLY A 14 -39.24 22.92 42.48
CA GLY A 14 -39.33 22.06 41.29
C GLY A 14 -40.76 21.82 40.81
N PHE A 15 -41.43 22.86 40.29
CA PHE A 15 -42.70 22.72 39.58
C PHE A 15 -42.42 22.53 38.07
N ALA A 16 -42.51 21.29 37.59
CA ALA A 16 -42.71 21.02 36.17
C ALA A 16 -44.13 21.46 35.75
N ALA A 17 -44.39 21.61 34.44
CA ALA A 17 -45.76 21.76 33.93
C ALA A 17 -46.70 20.72 34.58
N PRO A 18 -47.97 21.04 34.93
CA PRO A 18 -48.85 20.08 35.60
C PRO A 18 -48.98 18.87 34.70
N LYS A 19 -48.57 17.71 35.21
CA LYS A 19 -48.59 16.43 34.49
C LYS A 19 -49.80 15.58 34.88
N THR A 20 -50.59 16.02 35.86
CA THR A 20 -51.72 15.27 36.41
C THR A 20 -52.87 16.18 36.86
N ILE A 21 -54.11 15.66 36.90
CA ILE A 21 -55.32 16.30 37.46
C ILE A 21 -55.08 16.70 38.93
N THR A 22 -54.21 15.97 39.64
CA THR A 22 -53.80 16.29 41.01
C THR A 22 -53.01 17.59 41.14
N ASP A 23 -52.21 17.95 40.14
CA ASP A 23 -51.50 19.24 40.10
C ASP A 23 -52.47 20.41 39.80
N MET A 24 -53.60 20.10 39.12
CA MET A 24 -54.64 21.05 38.74
C MET A 24 -55.70 21.31 39.82
N LYS A 25 -55.77 20.51 40.89
CA LYS A 25 -56.70 20.77 42.02
C LYS A 25 -56.48 22.13 42.72
N MET A 26 -55.33 22.78 42.49
CA MET A 26 -55.08 24.15 42.96
C MET A 26 -55.89 25.23 42.20
N TYR A 27 -56.46 24.90 41.03
CA TYR A 27 -57.11 25.83 40.11
C TYR A 27 -58.65 25.73 40.09
N GLN A 28 -59.26 24.98 41.02
CA GLN A 28 -60.69 24.62 40.97
C GLN A 28 -61.67 25.76 41.30
N ASP A 29 -61.23 26.90 41.84
CA ASP A 29 -62.10 28.06 42.07
C ASP A 29 -61.73 29.20 41.11
N GLY A 30 -62.73 29.74 40.39
CA GLY A 30 -62.54 30.87 39.46
C GLY A 30 -61.89 32.11 40.07
N THR A 31 -61.91 32.24 41.41
CA THR A 31 -61.25 33.29 42.19
C THR A 31 -59.75 33.05 42.42
N LYS A 32 -59.22 31.85 42.11
CA LYS A 32 -57.82 31.46 42.32
C LYS A 32 -56.93 31.61 41.08
N PHE A 33 -57.49 31.67 39.86
CA PHE A 33 -56.68 31.86 38.64
C PHE A 33 -55.90 33.17 38.65
N ASP A 34 -56.49 34.27 39.14
CA ASP A 34 -55.82 35.57 39.26
C ASP A 34 -54.64 35.53 40.25
N LEU A 35 -54.80 34.83 41.38
CA LEU A 35 -53.73 34.63 42.36
C LEU A 35 -52.60 33.78 41.78
N VAL A 36 -52.93 32.72 41.02
CA VAL A 36 -51.92 31.88 40.39
C VAL A 36 -51.20 32.62 39.26
N ILE A 37 -51.89 33.42 38.45
CA ILE A 37 -51.27 34.28 37.43
C ILE A 37 -50.30 35.28 38.09
N ASN A 38 -50.68 35.91 39.20
CA ASN A 38 -49.79 36.83 39.93
C ASN A 38 -48.56 36.10 40.50
N SER A 39 -48.71 34.87 40.99
CA SER A 39 -47.59 34.06 41.46
C SER A 39 -46.64 33.62 40.33
N LEU A 40 -47.19 33.17 39.18
CA LEU A 40 -46.42 32.69 38.03
C LEU A 40 -45.72 33.85 37.31
N THR A 41 -46.36 35.02 37.22
CA THR A 41 -45.75 36.23 36.65
C THR A 41 -44.61 36.76 37.52
N LYS A 42 -44.74 36.70 38.86
CA LYS A 42 -43.64 37.01 39.78
C LYS A 42 -42.48 36.02 39.62
N LYS A 43 -42.78 34.72 39.52
CA LYS A 43 -41.77 33.67 39.32
C LYS A 43 -41.04 33.79 37.98
N LEU A 44 -41.69 34.34 36.96
CA LEU A 44 -41.08 34.65 35.65
C LEU A 44 -40.06 35.80 35.68
N GLN A 45 -40.10 36.65 36.72
CA GLN A 45 -39.14 37.74 36.94
C GLN A 45 -37.86 37.28 37.68
N GLU A 46 -37.97 36.17 38.42
CA GLU A 46 -36.85 35.50 39.06
C GLU A 46 -36.22 34.57 38.01
N ASN A 47 -35.01 34.89 37.51
CA ASN A 47 -34.38 34.18 36.38
C ASN A 47 -34.08 32.70 36.71
N ASP A 48 -35.07 31.84 36.48
CA ASP A 48 -35.04 30.41 36.80
C ASP A 48 -34.90 29.53 35.54
N SER A 49 -34.30 28.35 35.69
CA SER A 49 -34.03 27.41 34.58
C SER A 49 -35.29 26.74 33.99
N SER A 50 -36.47 26.95 34.56
CA SER A 50 -37.78 26.40 34.13
C SER A 50 -38.74 27.46 33.57
N LYS A 51 -38.20 28.48 32.90
CA LYS A 51 -38.96 29.63 32.39
C LYS A 51 -40.07 29.24 31.39
N GLU A 52 -39.82 28.25 30.56
CA GLU A 52 -40.75 27.81 29.50
C GLU A 52 -41.94 27.02 30.06
N ASP A 53 -41.70 26.09 30.99
CA ASP A 53 -42.77 25.37 31.71
C ASP A 53 -43.67 26.36 32.49
N THR A 54 -43.06 27.39 33.09
CA THR A 54 -43.79 28.45 33.79
C THR A 54 -44.65 29.27 32.81
N GLN A 55 -44.17 29.52 31.59
CA GLN A 55 -44.93 30.19 30.53
C GLN A 55 -46.09 29.32 30.00
N VAL A 56 -45.88 28.02 29.84
CA VAL A 56 -46.95 27.08 29.43
C VAL A 56 -48.04 27.02 30.50
N ASN A 57 -47.67 26.96 31.78
CA ASN A 57 -48.62 27.00 32.90
C ASN A 57 -49.41 28.32 32.96
N LEU A 58 -48.74 29.43 32.66
CA LEU A 58 -49.38 30.74 32.57
C LEU A 58 -50.38 30.80 31.41
N ALA A 59 -50.05 30.19 30.26
CA ALA A 59 -50.97 30.09 29.13
C ALA A 59 -52.21 29.23 29.48
N ILE A 60 -52.04 28.11 30.19
CA ILE A 60 -53.15 27.27 30.68
C ILE A 60 -54.08 28.08 31.60
N ALA A 61 -53.52 28.87 32.53
CA ALA A 61 -54.30 29.72 33.42
C ALA A 61 -55.08 30.81 32.65
N TYR A 62 -54.47 31.44 31.65
CA TYR A 62 -55.16 32.41 30.79
C TYR A 62 -56.26 31.77 29.93
N LEU A 63 -56.08 30.52 29.48
CA LEU A 63 -57.14 29.79 28.78
C LEU A 63 -58.33 29.47 29.71
N GLY A 64 -58.07 29.17 30.99
CA GLY A 64 -59.10 28.98 32.01
C GLY A 64 -59.90 30.25 32.31
N LEU A 65 -59.29 31.43 32.20
CA LEU A 65 -59.95 32.75 32.29
C LEU A 65 -60.52 33.25 30.95
N GLU A 66 -60.62 32.39 29.93
CA GLU A 66 -61.11 32.72 28.59
C GLU A 66 -60.28 33.81 27.85
N MET A 67 -59.09 34.14 28.35
CA MET A 67 -58.18 35.15 27.80
C MET A 67 -57.31 34.56 26.66
N THR A 68 -57.95 34.11 25.58
CA THR A 68 -57.29 33.40 24.46
C THR A 68 -56.16 34.18 23.81
N ASN A 69 -56.28 35.51 23.66
CA ASN A 69 -55.26 36.34 23.03
C ASN A 69 -53.95 36.36 23.83
N LYS A 70 -54.03 36.46 25.17
CA LYS A 70 -52.86 36.44 26.06
C LYS A 70 -52.20 35.06 26.08
N ALA A 71 -53.01 34.00 26.13
CA ALA A 71 -52.51 32.63 26.06
C ALA A 71 -51.78 32.37 24.73
N LEU A 72 -52.35 32.80 23.61
CA LEU A 72 -51.76 32.64 22.28
C LEU A 72 -50.43 33.39 22.13
N GLU A 73 -50.34 34.61 22.67
CA GLU A 73 -49.09 35.39 22.66
C GLU A 73 -47.96 34.66 23.39
N ILE A 74 -48.26 34.10 24.56
CA ILE A 74 -47.29 33.33 25.35
C ILE A 74 -46.88 32.06 24.60
N LEU A 75 -47.83 31.29 24.07
CA LEU A 75 -47.55 30.06 23.32
C LEU A 75 -46.75 30.32 22.03
N ASN A 76 -46.99 31.44 21.36
CA ASN A 76 -46.17 31.87 20.20
C ASN A 76 -44.75 32.23 20.59
N ASN A 77 -44.54 32.80 21.78
CA ASN A 77 -43.20 33.10 22.27
C ASN A 77 -42.44 31.82 22.67
N VAL A 78 -43.11 30.88 23.35
CA VAL A 78 -42.53 29.57 23.72
C VAL A 78 -42.16 28.76 22.47
N THR A 79 -43.02 28.77 21.45
CA THR A 79 -42.72 28.02 20.20
C THR A 79 -41.64 28.67 19.33
N LYS A 80 -41.24 29.93 19.61
CA LYS A 80 -40.13 30.61 18.92
C LYS A 80 -38.79 30.43 19.62
N SER A 81 -38.76 30.10 20.92
CA SER A 81 -37.50 29.89 21.67
C SER A 81 -36.79 28.57 21.34
N ASN A 82 -37.28 27.80 20.36
CA ASN A 82 -36.67 26.59 19.79
C ASN A 82 -36.41 25.44 20.77
N ASN A 83 -37.13 25.37 21.90
CA ASN A 83 -37.07 24.23 22.80
C ASN A 83 -38.28 23.29 22.62
N LEU A 84 -38.03 21.97 22.69
CA LEU A 84 -38.91 20.84 22.31
C LEU A 84 -40.21 20.67 23.16
N CYS A 85 -40.94 21.74 23.48
CA CYS A 85 -42.17 21.65 24.26
C CYS A 85 -43.37 21.24 23.39
N SER A 86 -43.51 19.93 23.16
CA SER A 86 -44.66 19.34 22.43
C SER A 86 -46.04 19.75 22.95
N LEU A 87 -46.18 19.99 24.27
CA LEU A 87 -47.42 20.46 24.88
C LEU A 87 -47.78 21.89 24.43
N ALA A 88 -46.79 22.76 24.22
CA ALA A 88 -47.02 24.12 23.75
C ALA A 88 -47.62 24.14 22.34
N TYR A 89 -47.17 23.26 21.43
CA TYR A 89 -47.76 23.13 20.09
C TYR A 89 -49.18 22.56 20.13
N LEU A 90 -49.43 21.56 20.99
CA LEU A 90 -50.77 21.01 21.21
C LEU A 90 -51.74 22.09 21.69
N LEU A 91 -51.38 22.81 22.76
CA LEU A 91 -52.20 23.89 23.34
C LEU A 91 -52.35 25.09 22.40
N ARG A 92 -51.33 25.43 21.60
CA ARG A 92 -51.40 26.49 20.59
C ARG A 92 -52.44 26.16 19.52
N GLY A 93 -52.44 24.92 19.03
CA GLY A 93 -53.44 24.48 18.07
C GLY A 93 -54.85 24.44 18.66
N ILE A 94 -55.02 23.99 19.91
CA ILE A 94 -56.31 24.02 20.62
C ILE A 94 -56.79 25.46 20.83
N THR A 95 -55.88 26.40 21.14
CA THR A 95 -56.21 27.82 21.31
C THR A 95 -56.70 28.41 19.98
N TYR A 96 -56.03 28.10 18.86
CA TYR A 96 -56.51 28.50 17.53
C TYR A 96 -57.86 27.90 17.17
N LEU A 97 -58.09 26.64 17.53
CA LEU A 97 -59.38 25.95 17.37
C LEU A 97 -60.49 26.68 18.15
N TRP A 98 -60.26 27.04 19.41
CA TRP A 98 -61.23 27.76 20.25
C TRP A 98 -61.49 29.21 19.82
N ILE A 99 -60.54 29.83 19.11
CA ILE A 99 -60.73 31.14 18.44
C ILE A 99 -61.55 30.99 17.15
N GLY A 100 -61.68 29.78 16.59
CA GLY A 100 -62.34 29.50 15.31
C GLY A 100 -61.43 29.64 14.08
N LYS A 101 -60.11 29.50 14.27
CA LYS A 101 -59.10 29.53 13.19
C LYS A 101 -58.56 28.12 12.93
N ASP A 102 -59.36 27.29 12.28
CA ASP A 102 -59.07 25.86 12.07
C ASP A 102 -57.80 25.60 11.25
N GLU A 103 -57.54 26.41 10.22
CA GLU A 103 -56.33 26.27 9.40
C GLU A 103 -55.05 26.48 10.21
N ASN A 104 -55.04 27.48 11.10
CA ASN A 104 -53.93 27.78 12.00
C ASN A 104 -53.75 26.70 13.08
N ALA A 105 -54.85 26.07 13.51
CA ALA A 105 -54.83 24.94 14.42
C ALA A 105 -54.12 23.73 13.79
N LEU A 106 -54.53 23.37 12.56
CA LEU A 106 -53.92 22.29 11.79
C LEU A 106 -52.44 22.55 11.50
N ALA A 107 -52.09 23.78 11.12
CA ALA A 107 -50.70 24.17 10.90
C ALA A 107 -49.87 24.00 12.19
N SER A 108 -50.39 24.43 13.33
CA SER A 108 -49.69 24.32 14.62
C SER A 108 -49.44 22.88 15.06
N TRP A 109 -50.39 21.98 14.84
CA TRP A 109 -50.20 20.56 15.14
C TRP A 109 -49.24 19.88 14.16
N LYS A 110 -49.28 20.23 12.87
CA LYS A 110 -48.29 19.75 11.88
C LYS A 110 -46.87 20.20 12.22
N ASP A 111 -46.71 21.46 12.63
CA ASP A 111 -45.43 21.98 13.12
C ASP A 111 -44.97 21.18 14.35
N GLY A 112 -45.87 20.97 15.33
CA GLY A 112 -45.58 20.15 16.52
C GLY A 112 -45.13 18.73 16.19
N LEU A 113 -45.75 18.09 15.19
CA LEU A 113 -45.35 16.75 14.72
C LEU A 113 -43.93 16.71 14.10
N SER A 114 -43.42 17.84 13.59
CA SER A 114 -42.08 17.90 12.99
C SER A 114 -40.93 18.11 14.00
N GLN A 115 -41.22 18.67 15.19
CA GLN A 115 -40.18 19.16 16.10
C GLN A 115 -39.64 18.12 17.11
N GLY A 116 -40.41 17.09 17.48
CA GLY A 116 -40.07 16.10 18.54
C GLY A 116 -40.64 16.42 19.94
N GLY A 117 -40.91 15.41 20.79
CA GLY A 117 -41.41 15.57 22.17
C GLY A 117 -42.13 14.34 22.77
N GLN A 118 -42.99 14.53 23.79
CA GLN A 118 -43.72 13.44 24.48
C GLN A 118 -44.77 12.79 23.57
N TYR A 119 -44.75 11.45 23.44
CA TYR A 119 -45.57 10.66 22.51
C TYR A 119 -47.08 10.91 22.61
N THR A 120 -47.60 11.11 23.82
CA THR A 120 -49.03 11.35 24.08
C THR A 120 -49.53 12.56 23.29
N HIS A 121 -48.76 13.66 23.29
CA HIS A 121 -49.08 14.85 22.52
C HIS A 121 -49.05 14.60 21.00
N TYR A 122 -48.16 13.74 20.50
CA TYR A 122 -48.12 13.38 19.07
C TYR A 122 -49.37 12.62 18.64
N SER A 123 -49.76 11.62 19.43
CA SER A 123 -50.95 10.81 19.15
C SER A 123 -52.20 11.69 19.13
N ILE A 124 -52.34 12.58 20.12
CA ILE A 124 -53.46 13.53 20.20
C ILE A 124 -53.42 14.51 19.03
N MET A 125 -52.26 15.11 18.71
CA MET A 125 -52.12 16.03 17.57
C MET A 125 -52.43 15.36 16.22
N SER A 126 -51.96 14.13 16.01
CA SER A 126 -52.25 13.35 14.80
C SER A 126 -53.75 13.07 14.67
N ASN A 127 -54.41 12.68 15.76
CA ASN A 127 -55.86 12.44 15.75
C ASN A 127 -56.67 13.73 15.61
N LEU A 128 -56.20 14.86 16.16
CA LEU A 128 -56.81 16.17 15.91
C LEU A 128 -56.68 16.65 14.46
N ILE A 129 -55.63 16.23 13.74
CA ILE A 129 -55.45 16.51 12.31
C ILE A 129 -56.35 15.61 11.45
N ASN A 130 -56.43 14.33 11.78
CA ASN A 130 -57.04 13.32 10.92
C ASN A 130 -58.53 13.08 11.20
N ASP A 131 -58.99 13.25 12.44
CA ASP A 131 -60.38 13.00 12.84
C ASP A 131 -61.13 14.30 13.13
N ILE A 132 -62.04 14.64 12.22
CA ILE A 132 -62.92 15.81 12.32
C ILE A 132 -63.85 15.69 13.54
N ASN A 133 -64.32 14.50 13.88
CA ASN A 133 -65.24 14.29 15.00
C ASN A 133 -64.53 14.52 16.33
N PHE A 134 -63.32 13.98 16.48
CA PHE A 134 -62.48 14.22 17.66
C PHE A 134 -62.13 15.70 17.81
N ARG A 135 -61.76 16.37 16.72
CA ARG A 135 -61.51 17.82 16.73
C ARG A 135 -62.77 18.62 17.10
N THR A 136 -63.93 18.22 16.60
CA THR A 136 -65.22 18.84 16.96
C THR A 136 -65.52 18.63 18.43
N HIS A 137 -65.25 17.44 18.98
CA HIS A 137 -65.38 17.17 20.41
C HIS A 137 -64.47 18.08 21.24
N VAL A 138 -63.19 18.22 20.88
CA VAL A 138 -62.27 19.14 21.58
C VAL A 138 -62.68 20.61 21.43
N TYR A 139 -63.32 21.00 20.33
CA TYR A 139 -63.94 22.32 20.19
C TYR A 139 -65.12 22.51 21.15
N THR A 140 -65.96 21.49 21.39
CA THR A 140 -67.05 21.58 22.38
C THR A 140 -66.59 21.73 23.81
N LEU A 141 -65.34 21.34 24.12
CA LEU A 141 -64.70 21.49 25.43
C LEU A 141 -64.10 22.88 25.65
N ARG A 142 -64.50 23.87 24.83
CA ARG A 142 -63.98 25.24 24.89
C ARG A 142 -63.98 25.78 26.32
N PHE A 143 -62.77 26.17 26.77
CA PHE A 143 -62.48 26.71 28.11
C PHE A 143 -62.71 25.76 29.29
N ASN A 144 -63.12 24.51 29.05
CA ASN A 144 -63.16 23.46 30.05
C ASN A 144 -61.80 22.76 30.12
N ILE A 145 -60.85 23.39 30.82
CA ILE A 145 -59.46 22.90 30.95
C ILE A 145 -59.43 21.55 31.67
N GLU A 146 -60.29 21.32 32.65
CA GLU A 146 -60.37 20.06 33.40
C GLU A 146 -60.64 18.87 32.48
N LYS A 147 -61.70 18.95 31.66
CA LYS A 147 -62.03 17.89 30.70
C LYS A 147 -61.00 17.75 29.59
N LEU A 148 -60.35 18.84 29.19
CA LEU A 148 -59.28 18.78 28.20
C LEU A 148 -58.09 17.96 28.72
N PHE A 149 -57.68 18.19 29.96
CA PHE A 149 -56.58 17.45 30.57
C PHE A 149 -56.97 16.02 30.97
N GLU A 150 -58.25 15.76 31.29
CA GLU A 150 -58.77 14.40 31.44
C GLU A 150 -58.58 13.57 30.15
N ILE A 151 -58.81 14.17 28.98
CA ILE A 151 -58.51 13.53 27.68
C ILE A 151 -57.00 13.33 27.49
N ILE A 152 -56.17 14.30 27.87
CA ILE A 152 -54.71 14.16 27.72
C ILE A 152 -54.19 13.00 28.61
N GLU A 153 -54.68 12.91 29.85
CA GLU A 153 -54.32 11.87 30.81
C GLU A 153 -54.88 10.49 30.46
N SER A 154 -56.09 10.43 29.90
CA SER A 154 -56.67 9.15 29.46
C SER A 154 -55.88 8.52 28.31
N TRP A 155 -55.00 9.28 27.64
CA TRP A 155 -54.09 8.79 26.61
C TRP A 155 -52.69 8.48 27.16
N GLU A 156 -52.36 8.95 28.37
CA GLU A 156 -51.16 8.53 29.12
C GLU A 156 -51.31 7.14 29.72
N GLN A 157 -52.54 6.75 30.09
CA GLN A 157 -52.83 5.43 30.62
C GLN A 157 -53.18 4.47 29.48
N TYR A 158 -52.31 3.47 29.27
CA TYR A 158 -52.40 2.36 28.31
C TYR A 158 -51.91 2.60 26.86
N GLN A 159 -50.60 2.44 26.67
CA GLN A 159 -50.15 1.45 25.67
C GLN A 159 -49.15 0.49 26.33
N THR A 160 -49.64 -0.67 26.75
CA THR A 160 -48.77 -1.83 26.95
C THR A 160 -48.27 -2.23 25.57
N PHE A 161 -46.98 -2.01 25.32
CA PHE A 161 -46.33 -2.50 24.12
C PHE A 161 -46.46 -4.04 24.08
N VAL A 162 -47.05 -4.58 23.02
CA VAL A 162 -47.25 -6.01 22.85
C VAL A 162 -46.12 -6.55 21.97
N ASP A 163 -45.68 -7.80 22.17
CA ASP A 163 -44.70 -8.47 21.29
C ASP A 163 -45.04 -8.36 19.79
N ASN A 164 -46.31 -8.15 19.44
CA ASN A 164 -46.78 -7.92 18.09
C ASN A 164 -46.21 -6.64 17.46
N ASP A 165 -46.07 -5.57 18.24
CA ASP A 165 -45.54 -4.29 17.77
C ASP A 165 -44.03 -4.39 17.50
N LEU A 166 -43.33 -5.23 18.28
CA LEU A 166 -41.91 -5.52 18.05
C LEU A 166 -41.75 -6.31 16.75
N ARG A 167 -42.60 -7.32 16.56
CA ARG A 167 -42.62 -8.11 15.33
C ARG A 167 -42.92 -7.24 14.11
N GLU A 168 -43.83 -6.29 14.23
CA GLU A 168 -44.15 -5.36 13.13
C GLU A 168 -42.96 -4.45 12.82
N ALA A 169 -42.32 -3.86 13.83
CA ALA A 169 -41.10 -3.06 13.65
C ALA A 169 -39.96 -3.86 12.99
N TYR A 170 -39.81 -5.15 13.33
CA TYR A 170 -38.84 -6.03 12.67
C TYR A 170 -39.21 -6.38 11.23
N LYS A 171 -40.50 -6.50 10.88
CA LYS A 171 -40.93 -6.67 9.48
C LYS A 171 -40.64 -5.41 8.66
N GLU A 172 -40.83 -4.24 9.25
CA GLU A 172 -40.58 -2.96 8.60
C GLU A 172 -39.11 -2.76 8.21
N LEU A 173 -38.15 -3.42 8.88
CA LEU A 173 -36.74 -3.42 8.47
C LEU A 173 -36.54 -3.94 7.03
N GLY A 174 -37.45 -4.77 6.52
CA GLY A 174 -37.42 -5.27 5.15
C GLY A 174 -38.13 -4.37 4.12
N THR A 175 -39.02 -3.48 4.55
CA THR A 175 -39.87 -2.67 3.64
C THR A 175 -39.61 -1.17 3.74
N ASN A 176 -39.49 -0.62 4.95
CA ASN A 176 -39.22 0.78 5.21
C ASN A 176 -38.39 0.97 6.49
N VAL A 177 -37.07 1.02 6.32
CA VAL A 177 -36.10 1.09 7.43
C VAL A 177 -36.27 2.36 8.27
N ALA A 178 -36.67 3.48 7.67
CA ALA A 178 -36.89 4.73 8.40
C ALA A 178 -38.07 4.60 9.37
N MET A 179 -39.16 3.97 8.91
CA MET A 179 -40.34 3.68 9.73
C MET A 179 -40.00 2.72 10.87
N ALA A 180 -39.25 1.64 10.58
CA ALA A 180 -38.78 0.70 11.59
C ALA A 180 -37.98 1.39 12.71
N ILE A 181 -37.04 2.28 12.36
CA ILE A 181 -36.25 3.04 13.33
C ILE A 181 -37.14 3.93 14.21
N THR A 182 -38.16 4.57 13.63
CA THR A 182 -39.11 5.38 14.39
C THR A 182 -39.96 4.52 15.31
N HIS A 183 -40.45 3.38 14.84
CA HIS A 183 -41.20 2.43 15.63
C HIS A 183 -40.36 1.93 16.80
N PHE A 184 -39.15 1.40 16.59
CA PHE A 184 -38.25 0.99 17.68
C PHE A 184 -37.96 2.12 18.68
N SER A 185 -37.91 3.37 18.23
CA SER A 185 -37.74 4.51 19.14
C SER A 185 -38.98 4.77 20.01
N GLN A 186 -40.18 4.52 19.49
CA GLN A 186 -41.42 4.54 20.28
C GLN A 186 -41.43 3.42 21.33
N ILE A 187 -40.98 2.20 20.95
CA ILE A 187 -40.83 1.07 21.90
C ILE A 187 -39.90 1.46 23.04
N LEU A 188 -38.73 2.01 22.71
CA LEU A 188 -37.72 2.42 23.69
C LEU A 188 -38.15 3.63 24.54
N ALA A 189 -39.13 4.41 24.10
CA ALA A 189 -39.71 5.49 24.90
C ALA A 189 -40.64 4.94 26.00
N VAL A 190 -41.29 3.79 25.77
CA VAL A 190 -42.20 3.13 26.71
C VAL A 190 -41.45 2.12 27.59
N ASP A 191 -40.56 1.32 27.00
CA ASP A 191 -39.67 0.39 27.69
C ASP A 191 -38.20 0.71 27.38
N PRO A 192 -37.57 1.60 28.16
CA PRO A 192 -36.19 2.03 27.95
C PRO A 192 -35.13 0.94 28.13
N LYS A 193 -35.51 -0.25 28.61
CA LYS A 193 -34.62 -1.39 28.78
C LYS A 193 -34.88 -2.51 27.78
N ASN A 194 -35.74 -2.27 26.79
CA ASN A 194 -36.06 -3.28 25.79
C ASN A 194 -34.85 -3.59 24.90
N SER A 195 -34.13 -4.65 25.25
CA SER A 195 -32.88 -5.06 24.58
C SER A 195 -33.10 -5.44 23.11
N SER A 196 -34.27 -5.99 22.77
CA SER A 196 -34.67 -6.31 21.40
C SER A 196 -34.95 -5.06 20.59
N ALA A 197 -35.64 -4.06 21.13
CA ALA A 197 -35.87 -2.80 20.42
C ALA A 197 -34.56 -2.02 20.19
N PHE A 198 -33.61 -2.04 21.15
CA PHE A 198 -32.26 -1.52 20.94
C PHE A 198 -31.54 -2.25 19.80
N LEU A 199 -31.61 -3.58 19.76
CA LEU A 199 -31.02 -4.38 18.68
C LEU A 199 -31.67 -4.04 17.33
N GLY A 200 -33.00 -4.02 17.24
CA GLY A 200 -33.76 -3.69 16.03
C GLY A 200 -33.44 -2.29 15.51
N ARG A 201 -33.39 -1.28 16.39
CA ARG A 201 -32.98 0.09 16.04
C ARG A 201 -31.53 0.13 15.56
N GLY A 202 -30.64 -0.60 16.23
CA GLY A 202 -29.24 -0.73 15.84
C GLY A 202 -29.07 -1.34 14.44
N ILE A 203 -29.83 -2.39 14.12
CA ILE A 203 -29.86 -3.00 12.78
C ILE A 203 -30.36 -2.00 11.73
N GLY A 204 -31.45 -1.27 12.01
CA GLY A 204 -31.94 -0.21 11.12
C GLY A 204 -30.90 0.88 10.88
N CYS A 205 -30.16 1.28 11.92
CA CYS A 205 -29.03 2.19 11.78
C CYS A 205 -27.90 1.61 10.92
N CYS A 206 -27.57 0.32 11.02
CA CYS A 206 -26.63 -0.34 10.10
C CYS A 206 -27.11 -0.27 8.64
N LEU A 207 -28.38 -0.59 8.38
CA LEU A 207 -28.96 -0.60 7.03
C LEU A 207 -29.00 0.80 6.39
N THR A 208 -29.07 1.85 7.21
CA THR A 208 -29.03 3.26 6.76
C THR A 208 -27.63 3.89 6.78
N GLY A 209 -26.59 3.13 7.11
CA GLY A 209 -25.21 3.62 7.16
C GLY A 209 -24.86 4.51 8.37
N GLN A 210 -25.74 4.59 9.37
CA GLN A 210 -25.50 5.35 10.61
C GLN A 210 -24.67 4.52 11.61
N TRP A 211 -23.41 4.24 11.25
CA TRP A 211 -22.57 3.25 11.93
C TRP A 211 -22.32 3.52 13.42
N ILE A 212 -22.08 4.78 13.81
CA ILE A 212 -21.82 5.14 15.21
C ILE A 212 -23.09 4.91 16.06
N ARG A 213 -24.25 5.41 15.59
CA ARG A 213 -25.54 5.19 16.28
C ARG A 213 -25.91 3.70 16.33
N ALA A 214 -25.54 2.93 15.30
CA ALA A 214 -25.73 1.49 15.31
C ALA A 214 -24.92 0.83 16.43
N ILE A 215 -23.63 1.19 16.56
CA ILE A 215 -22.75 0.67 17.61
C ILE A 215 -23.31 1.00 19.00
N ASP A 216 -23.74 2.24 19.23
CA ASP A 216 -24.29 2.65 20.54
C ASP A 216 -25.55 1.86 20.90
N ASN A 217 -26.51 1.78 19.98
CA ASN A 217 -27.74 1.01 20.19
C ASN A 217 -27.45 -0.49 20.42
N ILE A 218 -26.54 -1.08 19.65
CA ILE A 218 -26.20 -2.49 19.81
C ILE A 218 -25.39 -2.73 21.10
N ASN A 219 -24.56 -1.78 21.53
CA ASN A 219 -23.90 -1.85 22.84
C ASN A 219 -24.93 -1.88 23.97
N HIS A 220 -25.97 -1.05 23.92
CA HIS A 220 -27.07 -1.12 24.88
C HIS A 220 -27.78 -2.48 24.83
N ALA A 221 -28.08 -3.00 23.64
CA ALA A 221 -28.69 -4.33 23.51
C ALA A 221 -27.82 -5.45 24.12
N VAL A 222 -26.49 -5.36 23.97
CA VAL A 222 -25.53 -6.30 24.57
C VAL A 222 -25.45 -6.11 26.09
N LEU A 223 -25.46 -4.88 26.60
CA LEU A 223 -25.46 -4.62 28.05
C LEU A 223 -26.71 -5.19 28.74
N GLU A 224 -27.86 -5.06 28.09
CA GLU A 224 -29.15 -5.57 28.59
C GLU A 224 -29.40 -7.06 28.25
N ASN A 225 -28.36 -7.80 27.85
CA ASN A 225 -28.40 -9.23 27.55
C ASN A 225 -29.52 -9.65 26.57
N CYS A 226 -29.58 -9.05 25.38
CA CYS A 226 -30.57 -9.42 24.38
C CYS A 226 -30.52 -10.93 24.03
N GLU A 227 -31.69 -11.54 23.84
CA GLU A 227 -31.80 -12.97 23.53
C GLU A 227 -31.02 -13.34 22.25
N SER A 228 -31.00 -12.40 21.28
CA SER A 228 -30.32 -12.52 20.00
C SER A 228 -28.88 -11.96 20.02
N MET A 229 -28.10 -12.26 21.07
CA MET A 229 -26.69 -11.84 21.22
C MET A 229 -25.82 -12.04 19.96
N HIS A 230 -26.03 -13.14 19.25
CA HIS A 230 -25.29 -13.46 18.04
C HIS A 230 -25.56 -12.46 16.90
N MET A 231 -26.80 -12.00 16.75
CA MET A 231 -27.15 -10.95 15.79
C MET A 231 -26.59 -9.61 16.23
N ALA A 232 -26.63 -9.30 17.54
CA ALA A 232 -26.01 -8.11 18.10
C ALA A 232 -24.51 -8.06 17.76
N HIS A 233 -23.76 -9.11 18.08
CA HIS A 233 -22.34 -9.20 17.74
C HIS A 233 -22.11 -9.13 16.22
N ARG A 234 -22.92 -9.81 15.40
CA ARG A 234 -22.78 -9.78 13.94
C ARG A 234 -22.95 -8.38 13.37
N PHE A 235 -24.04 -7.68 13.69
CA PHE A 235 -24.29 -6.34 13.17
C PHE A 235 -23.35 -5.29 13.76
N ARG A 236 -22.95 -5.43 15.02
CA ARG A 236 -21.93 -4.56 15.61
C ARG A 236 -20.57 -4.77 14.94
N SER A 237 -20.22 -6.00 14.56
CA SER A 237 -19.00 -6.26 13.79
C SER A 237 -19.01 -5.58 12.43
N VAL A 238 -20.15 -5.59 11.73
CA VAL A 238 -20.32 -4.87 10.46
C VAL A 238 -20.17 -3.36 10.65
N ALA A 239 -20.81 -2.79 11.69
CA ALA A 239 -20.69 -1.38 11.99
C ALA A 239 -19.26 -0.97 12.38
N TYR A 240 -18.56 -1.77 13.18
CA TYR A 240 -17.15 -1.56 13.50
C TYR A 240 -16.27 -1.61 12.26
N ALA A 241 -16.48 -2.58 11.37
CA ALA A 241 -15.73 -2.69 10.12
C ALA A 241 -15.97 -1.48 9.20
N ALA A 242 -17.20 -0.96 9.13
CA ALA A 242 -17.54 0.21 8.33
C ALA A 242 -16.83 1.49 8.78
N ILE A 243 -16.49 1.61 10.07
CA ILE A 243 -15.69 2.72 10.61
C ILE A 243 -14.17 2.40 10.72
N GLY A 244 -13.70 1.34 10.05
CA GLY A 244 -12.30 0.95 10.01
C GLY A 244 -11.78 0.23 11.27
N LYS A 245 -12.64 -0.08 12.25
CA LYS A 245 -12.28 -0.77 13.50
C LYS A 245 -12.30 -2.30 13.33
N PHE A 246 -11.49 -2.83 12.42
CA PHE A 246 -11.50 -4.25 12.05
C PHE A 246 -11.15 -5.21 13.20
N THR A 247 -10.27 -4.82 14.14
CA THR A 247 -9.91 -5.66 15.30
C THR A 247 -11.11 -5.92 16.22
N TYR A 248 -11.91 -4.89 16.50
CA TYR A 248 -13.16 -5.02 17.26
C TYR A 248 -14.20 -5.86 16.51
N ALA A 249 -14.29 -5.67 15.19
CA ALA A 249 -15.17 -6.48 14.34
C ALA A 249 -14.82 -7.97 14.38
N ILE A 250 -13.52 -8.32 14.30
CA ILE A 250 -13.02 -9.69 14.40
C ILE A 250 -13.35 -10.30 15.78
N GLY A 251 -13.22 -9.52 16.85
CA GLY A 251 -13.58 -9.96 18.20
C GLY A 251 -15.06 -10.35 18.30
N ASP A 252 -15.95 -9.51 17.80
CA ASP A 252 -17.39 -9.77 17.81
C ASP A 252 -17.79 -10.97 16.94
N ILE A 253 -17.29 -11.06 15.70
CA ILE A 253 -17.63 -12.16 14.80
C ILE A 253 -17.05 -13.49 15.29
N THR A 254 -15.91 -13.48 16.00
CA THR A 254 -15.35 -14.69 16.62
C THR A 254 -16.27 -15.25 17.71
N ARG A 255 -16.97 -14.39 18.48
CA ARG A 255 -18.00 -14.86 19.42
C ARG A 255 -19.18 -15.53 18.70
N VAL A 256 -19.58 -14.98 17.56
CA VAL A 256 -20.64 -15.57 16.72
C VAL A 256 -20.23 -16.96 16.22
N ILE A 257 -19.01 -17.10 15.69
CA ILE A 257 -18.46 -18.39 15.23
C ILE A 257 -18.34 -19.39 16.38
N GLY A 258 -17.95 -18.94 17.58
CA GLY A 258 -17.88 -19.79 18.77
C GLY A 258 -19.22 -20.42 19.15
N LYS A 259 -20.32 -19.67 19.01
CA LYS A 259 -21.69 -20.18 19.24
C LYS A 259 -22.25 -20.96 18.06
N PHE A 260 -21.93 -20.54 16.83
CA PHE A 260 -22.40 -21.13 15.59
C PHE A 260 -21.21 -21.57 14.71
N PRO A 261 -20.55 -22.68 15.05
CA PRO A 261 -19.35 -23.13 14.36
C PRO A 261 -19.62 -23.67 12.96
N LYS A 262 -20.84 -23.60 12.43
CA LYS A 262 -21.15 -23.94 11.02
C LYS A 262 -21.68 -22.75 10.23
N ASP A 263 -21.73 -21.56 10.82
CA ASP A 263 -22.13 -20.33 10.11
C ASP A 263 -21.04 -19.95 9.10
N LYS A 264 -21.31 -20.27 7.83
CA LYS A 264 -20.48 -19.92 6.67
C LYS A 264 -20.25 -18.41 6.61
N GLU A 265 -21.31 -17.63 6.73
CA GLU A 265 -21.26 -16.18 6.51
C GLU A 265 -20.45 -15.49 7.61
N ALA A 266 -20.55 -15.96 8.86
CA ALA A 266 -19.74 -15.43 9.94
C ALA A 266 -18.24 -15.66 9.71
N ARG A 267 -17.85 -16.85 9.22
CA ARG A 267 -16.46 -17.12 8.83
C ARG A 267 -15.99 -16.26 7.67
N LEU A 268 -16.79 -16.13 6.62
CA LEU A 268 -16.45 -15.29 5.47
C LEU A 268 -16.32 -13.81 5.86
N LEU A 269 -17.16 -13.32 6.78
CA LEU A 269 -17.03 -11.96 7.33
C LEU A 269 -15.72 -11.81 8.12
N ARG A 270 -15.37 -12.78 8.97
CA ARG A 270 -14.11 -12.75 9.70
C ARG A 270 -12.91 -12.77 8.77
N ALA A 271 -12.92 -13.63 7.75
CA ALA A 271 -11.88 -13.69 6.73
C ALA A 271 -11.74 -12.33 6.00
N ARG A 272 -12.85 -11.69 5.61
CA ARG A 272 -12.82 -10.35 5.00
C ARG A 272 -12.22 -9.29 5.93
N TYR A 273 -12.52 -9.31 7.22
CA TYR A 273 -11.92 -8.38 8.18
C TYR A 273 -10.44 -8.66 8.42
N GLN A 274 -10.03 -9.93 8.41
CA GLN A 274 -8.63 -10.34 8.50
C GLN A 274 -7.83 -9.87 7.28
N ILE A 275 -8.40 -9.99 6.06
CA ILE A 275 -7.80 -9.46 4.83
C ILE A 275 -7.55 -7.96 4.95
N LYS A 276 -8.52 -7.21 5.48
CA LYS A 276 -8.39 -5.76 5.75
C LYS A 276 -7.32 -5.37 6.77
N LEU A 277 -6.79 -6.35 7.51
CA LEU A 277 -5.66 -6.18 8.43
C LEU A 277 -4.37 -6.81 7.89
N GLY A 278 -4.37 -7.33 6.66
CA GLY A 278 -3.24 -8.07 6.07
C GLY A 278 -3.04 -9.48 6.64
N LEU A 279 -3.99 -10.02 7.40
CA LEU A 279 -3.90 -11.35 8.04
C LEU A 279 -4.33 -12.48 7.08
N PHE A 280 -3.72 -12.54 5.89
CA PHE A 280 -4.12 -13.42 4.79
C PHE A 280 -4.10 -14.92 5.14
N LYS A 281 -3.10 -15.37 5.91
CA LYS A 281 -3.00 -16.79 6.33
C LYS A 281 -4.19 -17.22 7.20
N GLN A 282 -4.66 -16.37 8.10
CA GLN A 282 -5.83 -16.66 8.93
C GLN A 282 -7.11 -16.66 8.09
N ALA A 283 -7.22 -15.71 7.16
CA ALA A 283 -8.36 -15.65 6.23
C ALA A 283 -8.44 -16.93 5.36
N CYS A 284 -7.32 -17.42 4.83
CA CYS A 284 -7.27 -18.71 4.12
C CYS A 284 -7.82 -19.85 4.98
N THR A 285 -7.35 -19.97 6.24
CA THR A 285 -7.80 -21.05 7.13
C THR A 285 -9.30 -21.00 7.40
N ASP A 286 -9.86 -19.80 7.55
CA ASP A 286 -11.30 -19.63 7.76
C ASP A 286 -12.11 -20.02 6.53
N ILE A 287 -11.70 -19.59 5.34
CA ILE A 287 -12.40 -19.91 4.09
C ILE A 287 -12.28 -21.41 3.77
N MET A 288 -11.10 -22.02 3.94
CA MET A 288 -10.89 -23.45 3.70
C MET A 288 -11.63 -24.36 4.69
N SER A 289 -11.98 -23.86 5.88
CA SER A 289 -12.81 -24.61 6.84
C SER A 289 -14.28 -24.73 6.43
N ILE A 290 -14.70 -23.98 5.40
CA ILE A 290 -16.05 -24.01 4.85
C ILE A 290 -16.10 -25.10 3.76
N PRO A 291 -17.14 -25.96 3.73
CA PRO A 291 -17.30 -26.97 2.69
C PRO A 291 -17.29 -26.37 1.27
N SER A 292 -16.50 -26.94 0.37
CA SER A 292 -16.28 -26.43 -0.99
C SER A 292 -17.56 -26.19 -1.79
N ASP A 293 -18.55 -27.07 -1.62
CA ASP A 293 -19.81 -27.04 -2.38
C ASP A 293 -20.68 -25.84 -2.01
N THR A 294 -20.40 -25.21 -0.87
CA THR A 294 -21.14 -24.03 -0.41
C THR A 294 -20.47 -22.71 -0.81
N LEU A 295 -19.23 -22.74 -1.30
CA LEU A 295 -18.48 -21.55 -1.69
C LEU A 295 -18.96 -21.02 -3.05
N THR A 296 -19.17 -19.72 -3.13
CA THR A 296 -19.52 -19.04 -4.38
C THR A 296 -18.28 -18.73 -5.20
N SER A 297 -18.46 -18.38 -6.48
CA SER A 297 -17.37 -17.88 -7.35
C SER A 297 -16.60 -16.72 -6.70
N LYS A 298 -17.29 -15.82 -6.01
CA LYS A 298 -16.68 -14.70 -5.28
C LYS A 298 -15.84 -15.16 -4.10
N ASP A 299 -16.31 -16.17 -3.35
CA ASP A 299 -15.59 -16.71 -2.20
C ASP A 299 -14.30 -17.43 -2.64
N TRP A 300 -14.36 -18.19 -3.74
CA TRP A 300 -13.18 -18.79 -4.38
C TRP A 300 -12.18 -17.75 -4.87
N CYS A 301 -12.67 -16.63 -5.41
CA CYS A 301 -11.84 -15.50 -5.83
C CYS A 301 -11.14 -14.84 -4.64
N THR A 302 -11.84 -14.62 -3.52
CA THR A 302 -11.24 -14.12 -2.27
C THR A 302 -10.24 -15.11 -1.67
N LEU A 303 -10.50 -16.43 -1.75
CA LEU A 303 -9.53 -17.44 -1.33
C LEU A 303 -8.27 -17.38 -2.20
N ALA A 304 -8.41 -17.27 -3.53
CA ALA A 304 -7.28 -17.15 -4.44
C ALA A 304 -6.43 -15.89 -4.15
N GLU A 305 -7.07 -14.76 -3.85
CA GLU A 305 -6.38 -13.53 -3.43
C GLU A 305 -5.54 -13.77 -2.16
N CYS A 306 -6.12 -14.44 -1.16
CA CYS A 306 -5.40 -14.74 0.08
C CYS A 306 -4.25 -15.74 -0.15
N LEU A 307 -4.48 -16.79 -0.93
CA LEU A 307 -3.47 -17.79 -1.28
C LEU A 307 -2.30 -17.15 -2.03
N TYR A 308 -2.60 -16.28 -3.00
CA TYR A 308 -1.60 -15.48 -3.70
C TYR A 308 -0.79 -14.60 -2.73
N ALA A 309 -1.46 -13.88 -1.81
CA ALA A 309 -0.78 -13.04 -0.82
C ALA A 309 0.12 -13.84 0.14
N THR A 310 -0.24 -15.09 0.44
CA THR A 310 0.58 -16.02 1.24
C THR A 310 1.68 -16.73 0.46
N GLY A 311 1.74 -16.56 -0.87
CA GLY A 311 2.72 -17.22 -1.76
C GLY A 311 2.37 -18.66 -2.17
N ALA A 312 1.18 -19.16 -1.82
CA ALA A 312 0.67 -20.48 -2.20
C ALA A 312 0.14 -20.47 -3.65
N LEU A 313 1.04 -20.31 -4.62
CA LEU A 313 0.69 -20.02 -6.02
C LEU A 313 -0.05 -21.16 -6.72
N LYS A 314 0.32 -22.41 -6.44
CA LYS A 314 -0.31 -23.58 -7.06
C LYS A 314 -1.76 -23.72 -6.59
N GLU A 315 -1.98 -23.61 -5.28
CA GLU A 315 -3.32 -23.63 -4.69
C GLU A 315 -4.16 -22.43 -5.17
N ALA A 316 -3.54 -21.27 -5.36
CA ALA A 316 -4.22 -20.10 -5.89
C ALA A 316 -4.75 -20.33 -7.31
N LEU A 317 -3.96 -20.97 -8.19
CA LEU A 317 -4.42 -21.35 -9.55
C LEU A 317 -5.58 -22.34 -9.50
N GLU A 318 -5.52 -23.34 -8.63
CA GLU A 318 -6.61 -24.31 -8.46
C GLU A 318 -7.90 -23.65 -7.97
N ALA A 319 -7.79 -22.71 -7.03
CA ALA A 319 -8.93 -21.92 -6.55
C ALA A 319 -9.53 -21.06 -7.67
N LEU A 320 -8.69 -20.43 -8.51
CA LEU A 320 -9.13 -19.63 -9.66
C LEU A 320 -9.87 -20.46 -10.71
N CYS A 321 -9.51 -21.73 -10.91
CA CYS A 321 -10.25 -22.63 -11.82
C CYS A 321 -11.71 -22.85 -11.39
N ARG A 322 -12.03 -22.65 -10.10
CA ARG A 322 -13.39 -22.77 -9.54
C ARG A 322 -14.18 -21.46 -9.56
N THR A 323 -13.59 -20.40 -10.08
CA THR A 323 -14.25 -19.09 -10.25
C THR A 323 -14.85 -18.92 -11.63
N ASP A 324 -15.69 -17.91 -11.79
CA ASP A 324 -16.12 -17.43 -13.10
C ASP A 324 -14.92 -16.80 -13.82
N GLN A 325 -14.44 -17.50 -14.84
CA GLN A 325 -13.24 -17.17 -15.60
C GLN A 325 -13.37 -15.85 -16.39
N HIS A 326 -14.59 -15.32 -16.56
CA HIS A 326 -14.83 -14.05 -17.23
C HIS A 326 -14.95 -12.86 -16.27
N SER A 327 -14.97 -13.10 -14.96
CA SER A 327 -15.04 -12.01 -13.99
C SER A 327 -13.73 -11.20 -13.99
N PRO A 328 -13.79 -9.84 -14.00
CA PRO A 328 -12.59 -9.01 -14.12
C PRO A 328 -11.63 -9.21 -12.95
N ASN A 329 -12.15 -9.44 -11.74
CA ASN A 329 -11.33 -9.73 -10.57
C ASN A 329 -10.58 -11.06 -10.68
N ALA A 330 -11.25 -12.13 -11.15
CA ALA A 330 -10.60 -13.42 -11.31
C ALA A 330 -9.57 -13.38 -12.45
N LEU A 331 -9.86 -12.67 -13.54
CA LEU A 331 -8.90 -12.45 -14.63
C LEU A 331 -7.65 -11.70 -14.13
N TYR A 332 -7.85 -10.64 -13.34
CA TYR A 332 -6.74 -9.86 -12.79
C TYR A 332 -5.91 -10.66 -11.77
N ILE A 333 -6.54 -11.39 -10.85
CA ILE A 333 -5.81 -12.26 -9.90
C ILE A 333 -5.12 -13.41 -10.65
N SER A 334 -5.74 -13.98 -11.67
CA SER A 334 -5.10 -14.99 -12.54
C SER A 334 -3.87 -14.43 -13.22
N PHE A 335 -3.92 -13.19 -13.73
CA PHE A 335 -2.76 -12.50 -14.26
C PHE A 335 -1.63 -12.41 -13.21
N LEU A 336 -1.94 -11.95 -12.00
CA LEU A 336 -0.95 -11.82 -10.92
C LEU A 336 -0.29 -13.16 -10.58
N VAL A 337 -1.09 -14.22 -10.43
CA VAL A 337 -0.57 -15.56 -10.09
C VAL A 337 0.25 -16.12 -11.25
N LEU A 338 -0.24 -16.04 -12.49
CA LEU A 338 0.46 -16.59 -13.66
C LEU A 338 1.76 -15.85 -13.95
N ARG A 339 1.79 -14.52 -13.81
CA ARG A 339 3.01 -13.71 -13.90
C ARG A 339 4.04 -14.25 -12.90
N ASP A 340 3.60 -14.44 -11.68
CA ASP A 340 4.46 -14.82 -10.58
C ASP A 340 4.87 -16.31 -10.60
N VAL A 341 4.15 -17.15 -11.33
CA VAL A 341 4.51 -18.54 -11.67
C VAL A 341 5.47 -18.59 -12.89
N GLY A 342 5.68 -17.47 -13.58
CA GLY A 342 6.52 -17.37 -14.77
C GLY A 342 5.81 -17.76 -16.08
N GLN A 343 4.48 -17.89 -16.09
CA GLN A 343 3.68 -18.17 -17.29
C GLN A 343 3.24 -16.88 -18.00
N TYR A 344 4.19 -16.11 -18.51
CA TYR A 344 3.97 -14.75 -19.02
C TYR A 344 3.01 -14.66 -20.21
N ASP A 345 3.04 -15.59 -21.16
CA ASP A 345 2.10 -15.58 -22.32
C ASP A 345 0.65 -15.73 -21.88
N LEU A 346 0.41 -16.61 -20.89
CA LEU A 346 -0.92 -16.80 -20.32
C LEU A 346 -1.31 -15.61 -19.45
N ALA A 347 -0.37 -15.06 -18.67
CA ALA A 347 -0.57 -13.86 -17.88
C ALA A 347 -0.99 -12.67 -18.77
N LEU A 348 -0.31 -12.45 -19.89
CA LEU A 348 -0.62 -11.40 -20.86
C LEU A 348 -2.05 -11.55 -21.41
N LYS A 349 -2.43 -12.76 -21.82
CA LYS A 349 -3.81 -13.04 -22.27
C LYS A 349 -4.85 -12.71 -21.19
N LYS A 350 -4.57 -13.02 -19.93
CA LYS A 350 -5.50 -12.76 -18.81
C LYS A 350 -5.64 -11.27 -18.51
N ILE A 351 -4.55 -10.50 -18.52
CA ILE A 351 -4.65 -9.05 -18.29
C ILE A 351 -5.29 -8.31 -19.47
N CYS A 352 -5.04 -8.71 -20.72
CA CYS A 352 -5.75 -8.15 -21.87
C CYS A 352 -7.26 -8.41 -21.77
N ALA A 353 -7.66 -9.65 -21.45
CA ALA A 353 -9.06 -9.97 -21.23
C ALA A 353 -9.67 -9.18 -20.05
N ALA A 354 -8.88 -8.89 -19.00
CA ALA A 354 -9.34 -8.05 -17.88
C ALA A 354 -9.58 -6.60 -18.32
N VAL A 355 -8.71 -6.04 -19.16
CA VAL A 355 -8.86 -4.69 -19.75
C VAL A 355 -10.09 -4.63 -20.66
N ASP A 356 -10.32 -5.67 -21.48
CA ASP A 356 -11.47 -5.73 -22.39
C ASP A 356 -12.81 -5.74 -21.63
N GLN A 357 -12.86 -6.43 -20.48
CA GLN A 357 -14.06 -6.50 -19.63
C GLN A 357 -14.25 -5.25 -18.77
N LEU A 358 -13.16 -4.66 -18.27
CA LEU A 358 -13.16 -3.49 -17.41
C LEU A 358 -12.02 -2.52 -17.79
N PRO A 359 -12.24 -1.65 -18.80
CA PRO A 359 -11.24 -0.69 -19.26
C PRO A 359 -11.11 0.47 -18.26
N SER A 360 -10.44 0.19 -17.14
CA SER A 360 -10.09 1.19 -16.13
C SER A 360 -8.66 1.67 -16.34
N PRO A 361 -8.34 2.95 -16.07
CA PRO A 361 -6.98 3.48 -16.18
C PRO A 361 -5.98 2.67 -15.35
N PHE A 362 -6.41 2.14 -14.19
CA PHE A 362 -5.59 1.30 -13.33
C PHE A 362 -5.15 -0.01 -14.02
N ILE A 363 -6.08 -0.78 -14.59
CA ILE A 363 -5.76 -2.07 -15.23
C ILE A 363 -4.99 -1.83 -16.54
N GLN A 364 -5.34 -0.78 -17.30
CA GLN A 364 -4.60 -0.38 -18.50
C GLN A 364 -3.14 -0.03 -18.19
N ARG A 365 -2.90 0.75 -17.12
CA ARG A 365 -1.55 1.05 -16.66
C ARG A 365 -0.80 -0.24 -16.27
N LYS A 366 -1.44 -1.16 -15.56
CA LYS A 366 -0.83 -2.45 -15.21
C LYS A 366 -0.48 -3.31 -16.43
N LEU A 367 -1.28 -3.25 -17.49
CA LEU A 367 -0.96 -3.88 -18.77
C LEU A 367 0.29 -3.25 -19.40
N ALA A 368 0.37 -1.92 -19.43
CA ALA A 368 1.53 -1.21 -19.97
C ALA A 368 2.82 -1.51 -19.17
N ASP A 369 2.73 -1.44 -17.83
CA ASP A 369 3.83 -1.77 -16.92
C ASP A 369 4.31 -3.22 -17.17
N PHE A 370 3.37 -4.17 -17.33
CA PHE A 370 3.70 -5.56 -17.60
C PHE A 370 4.29 -5.81 -18.99
N LEU A 371 3.81 -5.10 -20.02
CA LEU A 371 4.38 -5.17 -21.37
C LEU A 371 5.82 -4.65 -21.39
N LEU A 372 6.10 -3.57 -20.65
CA LEU A 372 7.46 -3.06 -20.47
C LEU A 372 8.34 -4.08 -19.75
N GLU A 373 7.85 -4.68 -18.66
CA GLU A 373 8.54 -5.75 -17.92
C GLU A 373 8.94 -6.92 -18.84
N VAL A 374 8.01 -7.41 -19.68
CA VAL A 374 8.23 -8.52 -20.62
C VAL A 374 9.11 -8.11 -21.83
N GLY A 375 9.49 -6.83 -21.97
CA GLY A 375 10.34 -6.36 -23.06
C GLY A 375 9.59 -6.10 -24.36
N ARG A 376 8.32 -5.70 -24.28
CA ARG A 376 7.49 -5.25 -25.42
C ARG A 376 7.14 -3.76 -25.32
N PRO A 377 8.13 -2.85 -25.25
CA PRO A 377 7.89 -1.42 -25.06
C PRO A 377 7.07 -0.80 -26.20
N ASP A 378 7.21 -1.28 -27.44
CA ASP A 378 6.41 -0.81 -28.59
C ASP A 378 4.90 -0.91 -28.36
N HIS A 379 4.46 -1.98 -27.68
CA HIS A 379 3.04 -2.20 -27.36
C HIS A 379 2.61 -1.42 -26.11
N ALA A 380 3.55 -1.06 -25.23
CA ALA A 380 3.28 -0.31 -24.01
C ALA A 380 3.14 1.20 -24.27
N ILE A 381 3.95 1.77 -25.18
CA ILE A 381 3.96 3.20 -25.53
C ILE A 381 2.56 3.76 -25.84
N PRO A 382 1.74 3.18 -26.74
CA PRO A 382 0.42 3.75 -27.05
C PRO A 382 -0.54 3.69 -25.86
N ILE A 383 -0.41 2.69 -24.99
CA ILE A 383 -1.22 2.58 -23.77
C ILE A 383 -0.81 3.66 -22.76
N TYR A 384 0.49 3.90 -22.60
CA TYR A 384 0.98 5.00 -21.76
C TYR A 384 0.58 6.37 -22.28
N GLU A 385 0.62 6.59 -23.60
CA GLU A 385 0.14 7.82 -24.22
C GLU A 385 -1.34 8.04 -23.96
N GLN A 386 -2.18 7.02 -24.16
CA GLN A 386 -3.60 7.06 -23.84
C GLN A 386 -3.84 7.32 -22.34
N PHE A 387 -3.11 6.64 -21.46
CA PHE A 387 -3.19 6.81 -20.02
C PHE A 387 -2.80 8.23 -19.59
N TYR A 388 -1.77 8.82 -20.20
CA TYR A 388 -1.33 10.17 -19.92
C TYR A 388 -2.41 11.22 -20.25
N GLN A 389 -3.22 11.00 -21.29
CA GLN A 389 -4.35 11.88 -21.59
C GLN A 389 -5.44 11.85 -20.50
N LEU A 390 -5.62 10.70 -19.85
CA LEU A 390 -6.62 10.51 -18.80
C LEU A 390 -6.11 10.93 -17.41
N CYS A 391 -4.84 10.70 -17.12
CA CYS A 391 -4.24 10.80 -15.78
C CYS A 391 -2.87 11.50 -15.82
N ARG A 392 -2.88 12.82 -16.01
CA ARG A 392 -1.66 13.65 -16.15
C ARG A 392 -0.79 13.76 -14.89
N GLY A 393 -1.34 13.41 -13.72
CA GLY A 393 -0.65 13.54 -12.43
C GLY A 393 0.17 12.32 -11.99
N ASP A 394 0.13 11.22 -12.74
CA ASP A 394 0.81 9.98 -12.34
C ASP A 394 2.28 9.95 -12.77
N ILE A 395 3.13 10.44 -11.89
CA ILE A 395 4.59 10.57 -12.07
C ILE A 395 5.24 9.24 -12.44
N SER A 396 4.78 8.13 -11.87
CA SER A 396 5.36 6.80 -12.11
C SER A 396 5.03 6.28 -13.50
N ALA A 397 3.84 6.58 -14.02
CA ALA A 397 3.46 6.20 -15.38
C ALA A 397 4.23 7.03 -16.42
N ILE A 398 4.39 8.33 -16.20
CA ILE A 398 5.19 9.22 -17.08
C ILE A 398 6.65 8.75 -17.13
N HIS A 399 7.21 8.40 -15.98
CA HIS A 399 8.56 7.87 -15.88
C HIS A 399 8.72 6.57 -16.68
N SER A 400 7.80 5.62 -16.52
CA SER A 400 7.82 4.34 -17.23
C SER A 400 7.60 4.51 -18.74
N TRP A 401 6.80 5.50 -19.14
CA TRP A 401 6.61 5.87 -20.54
C TRP A 401 7.89 6.42 -21.18
N ALA A 402 8.59 7.33 -20.49
CA ALA A 402 9.87 7.84 -20.97
C ALA A 402 10.92 6.73 -21.12
N ILE A 403 10.93 5.76 -20.19
CA ILE A 403 11.79 4.57 -20.30
C ILE A 403 11.41 3.74 -21.52
N ALA A 404 10.11 3.46 -21.74
CA ALA A 404 9.66 2.71 -22.91
C ALA A 404 10.08 3.37 -24.24
N LEU A 405 10.01 4.71 -24.32
CA LEU A 405 10.47 5.48 -25.48
C LEU A 405 12.00 5.46 -25.63
N PHE A 406 12.74 5.53 -24.52
CA PHE A 406 14.19 5.41 -24.55
C PHE A 406 14.62 4.03 -25.01
N GLU A 407 13.96 3.00 -24.50
CA GLU A 407 14.13 1.61 -24.89
C GLU A 407 13.96 1.48 -26.40
N THR A 408 12.88 1.95 -27.02
CA THR A 408 12.70 1.85 -28.49
C THR A 408 13.58 2.81 -29.32
N CYS A 409 14.63 3.37 -28.72
CA CYS A 409 15.55 4.33 -29.30
C CYS A 409 14.86 5.61 -29.82
N ASN A 410 13.63 5.90 -29.38
CA ASN A 410 12.95 7.17 -29.62
C ASN A 410 13.40 8.25 -28.61
N LEU A 411 14.70 8.56 -28.66
CA LEU A 411 15.39 9.44 -27.70
C LEU A 411 14.78 10.84 -27.63
N LYS A 412 14.33 11.37 -28.77
CA LYS A 412 13.69 12.69 -28.87
C LYS A 412 12.43 12.77 -28.04
N ASP A 413 11.51 11.82 -28.25
CA ASP A 413 10.24 11.84 -27.54
C ASP A 413 10.43 11.43 -26.07
N ALA A 414 11.37 10.53 -25.76
CA ALA A 414 11.77 10.24 -24.39
C ALA A 414 12.23 11.50 -23.64
N ALA A 415 13.07 12.33 -24.27
CA ALA A 415 13.52 13.61 -23.70
C ALA A 415 12.37 14.59 -23.50
N LYS A 416 11.48 14.74 -24.50
CA LYS A 416 10.28 15.59 -24.39
C LYS A 416 9.36 15.18 -23.24
N VAL A 417 9.25 13.88 -22.95
CA VAL A 417 8.42 13.37 -21.85
C VAL A 417 9.11 13.59 -20.51
N ILE A 418 10.41 13.35 -20.36
CA ILE A 418 11.05 13.36 -19.03
C ILE A 418 11.58 14.73 -18.59
N VAL A 419 12.06 15.56 -19.52
CA VAL A 419 12.75 16.82 -19.23
C VAL A 419 11.83 17.85 -18.55
N PRO A 420 10.63 18.17 -19.10
CA PRO A 420 9.76 19.17 -18.50
C PRO A 420 9.31 18.78 -17.09
N PHE A 421 9.06 17.47 -16.86
CA PHE A 421 8.62 16.97 -15.58
C PHE A 421 9.72 17.04 -14.51
N ALA A 422 10.95 16.62 -14.84
CA ALA A 422 12.08 16.73 -13.92
C ALA A 422 12.37 18.19 -13.53
N GLU A 423 12.25 19.13 -14.50
CA GLU A 423 12.49 20.55 -14.27
C GLU A 423 11.39 21.22 -13.44
N SER A 424 10.13 20.81 -13.62
CA SER A 424 9.00 21.31 -12.82
C SER A 424 9.10 20.98 -11.33
N ALA A 425 9.81 19.91 -10.97
CA ALA A 425 10.03 19.52 -9.58
C ALA A 425 11.30 20.13 -8.96
N GLY A 426 12.30 20.52 -9.76
CA GLY A 426 13.59 21.03 -9.26
C GLY A 426 14.44 19.97 -8.52
N PRO A 427 15.74 20.22 -8.30
CA PRO A 427 16.65 19.26 -7.66
C PRO A 427 16.35 18.98 -6.18
N ASN A 428 15.54 19.83 -5.53
CA ASN A 428 15.15 19.71 -4.12
C ASN A 428 13.62 19.83 -3.89
N GLY A 429 12.80 19.89 -4.94
CA GLY A 429 11.37 20.15 -4.78
C GLY A 429 10.55 18.86 -4.76
N ILE A 430 9.90 18.62 -3.62
CA ILE A 430 8.71 17.78 -3.56
C ILE A 430 7.60 18.59 -4.23
N PRO A 431 6.97 18.13 -5.32
CA PRO A 431 5.73 18.74 -5.75
C PRO A 431 4.70 18.48 -4.65
N MET A 432 4.26 19.52 -3.95
CA MET A 432 3.03 19.46 -3.16
C MET A 432 1.85 19.33 -4.13
N MET A 433 1.64 18.12 -4.68
CA MET A 433 0.34 17.74 -5.20
C MET A 433 -0.46 17.18 -4.03
N GLN A 434 -1.53 17.89 -3.66
CA GLN A 434 -2.45 17.47 -2.61
C GLN A 434 -2.99 16.06 -2.94
N GLU A 435 -2.94 15.15 -1.98
CA GLU A 435 -3.43 13.76 -2.08
C GLU A 435 -4.93 13.63 -2.39
N HIS A 436 -5.64 14.73 -2.63
CA HIS A 436 -7.10 14.80 -2.68
C HIS A 436 -7.75 14.46 -4.03
N GLU A 437 -7.00 14.13 -5.07
CA GLU A 437 -7.57 13.77 -6.39
C GLU A 437 -7.07 12.43 -6.93
N ARG A 438 -6.89 11.42 -6.06
CA ARG A 438 -6.93 10.03 -6.52
C ARG A 438 -8.40 9.63 -6.68
N PRO A 439 -8.89 9.24 -7.88
CA PRO A 439 -10.12 8.48 -7.95
C PRO A 439 -9.84 7.14 -7.25
N GLU A 440 -10.24 7.04 -5.98
CA GLU A 440 -10.26 5.78 -5.23
C GLU A 440 -11.24 4.82 -5.90
N LEU A 441 -10.81 4.15 -6.95
CA LEU A 441 -11.49 2.98 -7.47
C LEU A 441 -11.19 1.83 -6.51
N LYS A 442 -11.99 1.76 -5.43
CA LYS A 442 -12.06 0.66 -4.48
C LYS A 442 -12.56 -0.59 -5.20
N LEU A 443 -11.68 -1.29 -5.89
CA LEU A 443 -11.80 -2.73 -6.00
C LEU A 443 -11.71 -3.26 -4.56
N ASN A 444 -12.78 -3.89 -4.08
CA ASN A 444 -12.80 -4.57 -2.79
C ASN A 444 -11.85 -5.78 -2.85
N GLY A 445 -10.57 -5.51 -2.65
CA GLY A 445 -9.44 -6.42 -2.61
C GLY A 445 -8.20 -5.56 -2.36
N GLU A 446 -7.65 -5.62 -1.14
CA GLU A 446 -6.49 -4.83 -0.75
C GLU A 446 -5.22 -5.48 -1.30
N LEU A 447 -5.03 -5.29 -2.60
CA LEU A 447 -3.73 -5.31 -3.27
C LEU A 447 -3.44 -3.92 -3.85
N THR A 448 -3.92 -2.88 -3.17
CA THR A 448 -3.31 -1.55 -3.28
C THR A 448 -1.92 -1.67 -2.67
N PHE A 449 -0.97 -2.13 -3.47
CA PHE A 449 0.42 -1.78 -3.25
C PHE A 449 0.44 -0.25 -3.33
N ASN A 450 0.37 0.39 -2.16
CA ASN A 450 0.37 1.83 -2.05
C ASN A 450 1.50 2.35 -2.92
N GLY A 451 1.16 3.28 -3.82
CA GLY A 451 2.09 4.07 -4.62
C GLY A 451 2.91 5.04 -3.76
N THR A 452 3.37 4.57 -2.60
CA THR A 452 4.61 4.99 -1.96
C THR A 452 5.60 3.91 -2.33
N SER A 453 6.56 4.19 -3.21
CA SER A 453 7.71 3.31 -3.38
C SER A 453 8.27 2.99 -1.98
N LEU A 454 8.02 1.76 -1.51
CA LEU A 454 8.47 1.26 -0.20
C LEU A 454 10.01 1.06 -0.16
N LEU A 455 10.69 1.36 -1.26
CA LEU A 455 12.09 1.74 -1.30
C LEU A 455 12.16 3.25 -1.07
N GLY A 456 12.53 3.68 0.15
CA GLY A 456 12.71 5.08 0.49
C GLY A 456 13.74 5.78 -0.41
N ARG A 457 13.30 6.25 -1.57
CA ARG A 457 13.88 7.33 -2.39
C ARG A 457 12.73 8.03 -3.10
N ASN A 458 12.89 9.33 -3.28
CA ASN A 458 11.91 10.15 -3.99
C ASN A 458 11.90 9.70 -5.46
N ILE A 459 10.76 9.29 -6.01
CA ILE A 459 10.63 8.92 -7.43
C ILE A 459 11.21 10.00 -8.36
N MET A 460 11.23 11.24 -7.86
CA MET A 460 11.86 12.40 -8.49
C MET A 460 13.37 12.27 -8.70
N ASP A 461 14.11 11.68 -7.76
CA ASP A 461 15.57 11.48 -7.91
C ASP A 461 15.86 10.52 -9.06
N LYS A 462 15.01 9.49 -9.20
CA LYS A 462 15.10 8.52 -10.30
C LYS A 462 14.85 9.19 -11.65
N ILE A 463 13.78 9.97 -11.73
CA ILE A 463 13.42 10.75 -12.92
C ILE A 463 14.54 11.72 -13.30
N TRP A 464 15.12 12.41 -12.32
CA TRP A 464 16.23 13.34 -12.54
C TRP A 464 17.44 12.64 -13.14
N ASN A 465 17.81 11.48 -12.58
CA ASN A 465 18.95 10.73 -13.05
C ASN A 465 18.71 10.10 -14.44
N ASP A 466 17.50 9.62 -14.72
CA ASP A 466 17.14 9.07 -16.03
C ASP A 466 17.07 10.16 -17.10
N ARG A 467 16.62 11.37 -16.75
CA ARG A 467 16.76 12.56 -17.61
C ARG A 467 18.22 12.80 -17.99
N CYS A 468 19.13 12.81 -17.03
CA CYS A 468 20.55 13.04 -17.29
C CYS A 468 21.15 11.96 -18.21
N LEU A 469 20.78 10.69 -18.02
CA LEU A 469 21.19 9.59 -18.90
C LEU A 469 20.72 9.82 -20.34
N ILE A 470 19.42 10.07 -20.54
CA ILE A 470 18.83 10.30 -21.86
C ILE A 470 19.55 11.44 -22.58
N LEU A 471 19.80 12.55 -21.89
CA LEU A 471 20.49 13.70 -22.45
C LEU A 471 21.96 13.41 -22.80
N GLU A 472 22.70 12.68 -21.96
CA GLU A 472 24.10 12.33 -22.26
C GLU A 472 24.21 11.34 -23.43
N VAL A 473 23.24 10.42 -23.58
CA VAL A 473 23.14 9.54 -24.75
C VAL A 473 22.88 10.34 -26.02
N ILE A 474 21.93 11.28 -25.99
CA ILE A 474 21.65 12.19 -27.14
C ILE A 474 22.92 12.94 -27.55
N LYS A 475 23.68 13.47 -26.58
CA LYS A 475 24.92 14.21 -26.81
C LYS A 475 26.04 13.37 -27.44
N ASN A 476 26.14 12.09 -27.09
CA ASN A 476 27.22 11.20 -27.53
C ASN A 476 26.79 10.16 -28.56
N ILE A 477 25.62 10.31 -29.17
CA ILE A 477 24.97 9.28 -29.99
C ILE A 477 25.88 8.79 -31.15
N ASP A 478 26.68 9.69 -31.71
CA ASP A 478 27.58 9.44 -32.86
C ASP A 478 29.02 9.05 -32.48
N ASN A 479 29.35 9.10 -31.19
CA ASN A 479 30.69 8.78 -30.70
C ASN A 479 30.85 7.26 -30.47
N PRO A 480 32.08 6.73 -30.47
CA PRO A 480 32.36 5.37 -30.00
C PRO A 480 31.85 5.17 -28.57
N ILE A 481 31.44 3.95 -28.25
CA ILE A 481 30.87 3.57 -26.94
C ILE A 481 31.77 3.99 -25.78
N THR A 482 33.09 3.93 -25.97
CA THR A 482 34.11 4.29 -24.98
C THR A 482 34.17 5.76 -24.63
N MET A 483 33.49 6.64 -25.39
CA MET A 483 33.39 8.07 -25.11
C MET A 483 32.22 8.41 -24.19
N LEU A 484 31.30 7.47 -23.94
CA LEU A 484 30.28 7.68 -22.90
C LEU A 484 30.98 7.71 -21.54
N SER A 485 30.89 8.83 -20.86
CA SER A 485 31.36 8.91 -19.47
C SER A 485 30.42 8.08 -18.58
N PRO A 486 30.94 7.28 -17.62
CA PRO A 486 30.12 6.87 -16.49
C PRO A 486 29.62 8.16 -15.85
N ILE A 487 28.31 8.28 -15.80
CA ILE A 487 27.61 9.53 -15.55
C ILE A 487 27.98 10.05 -14.15
N SER A 488 28.89 11.03 -14.07
CA SER A 488 29.22 11.73 -12.83
C SER A 488 28.19 12.84 -12.59
N ILE A 489 26.97 12.48 -12.19
CA ILE A 489 25.95 13.46 -11.78
C ILE A 489 26.27 13.91 -10.35
N GLY A 490 26.81 15.13 -10.22
CA GLY A 490 26.58 15.94 -9.03
C GLY A 490 25.32 16.80 -9.22
N PRO A 491 24.80 17.44 -8.15
CA PRO A 491 23.66 18.37 -8.23
C PRO A 491 23.90 19.58 -9.16
N GLU A 492 25.15 19.78 -9.62
CA GLU A 492 25.50 20.79 -10.60
C GLU A 492 25.55 20.21 -12.02
N LYS A 493 24.34 20.15 -12.62
CA LYS A 493 23.97 20.29 -14.05
C LYS A 493 24.74 19.45 -15.11
N PRO A 494 24.04 18.88 -16.13
CA PRO A 494 24.51 19.07 -17.49
C PRO A 494 24.36 20.56 -17.84
N THR A 495 25.39 21.36 -17.59
CA THR A 495 25.48 22.75 -18.04
C THR A 495 25.64 22.75 -19.55
N SER A 496 24.52 22.93 -20.27
CA SER A 496 24.34 23.54 -21.59
C SER A 496 23.14 22.90 -22.30
N SER A 497 22.37 23.72 -23.00
CA SER A 497 21.16 23.38 -23.76
C SER A 497 21.44 22.30 -24.81
N ILE A 498 21.25 21.04 -24.44
CA ILE A 498 21.14 19.96 -25.43
C ILE A 498 19.83 20.21 -26.17
N ASP A 499 19.93 20.59 -27.44
CA ASP A 499 18.78 20.82 -28.31
C ASP A 499 18.19 19.49 -28.78
N TYR A 500 17.52 18.79 -27.85
CA TYR A 500 16.83 17.54 -28.15
C TYR A 500 15.58 17.77 -29.02
N GLU A 501 15.08 19.01 -29.14
CA GLU A 501 13.93 19.34 -30.00
C GLU A 501 14.29 19.22 -31.49
N ASN A 502 15.51 19.60 -31.85
CA ASN A 502 16.04 19.46 -33.21
C ASN A 502 16.85 18.19 -33.44
N PHE A 503 16.91 17.28 -32.45
CA PHE A 503 17.59 16.00 -32.60
C PHE A 503 16.98 15.16 -33.72
N VAL A 504 17.84 14.62 -34.58
CA VAL A 504 17.47 13.70 -35.67
C VAL A 504 18.14 12.36 -35.39
N HIS A 505 17.33 11.31 -35.34
CA HIS A 505 17.84 9.97 -35.13
C HIS A 505 18.63 9.49 -36.36
N PRO A 506 19.84 8.90 -36.19
CA PRO A 506 20.59 8.33 -37.29
C PRO A 506 19.81 7.21 -38.00
N GLU A 507 19.89 7.11 -39.33
CA GLU A 507 19.35 5.95 -40.03
C GLU A 507 20.10 4.68 -39.63
N PHE A 508 19.35 3.65 -39.26
CA PHE A 508 19.90 2.36 -38.84
C PHE A 508 19.44 1.24 -39.77
N LYS A 509 20.42 0.51 -40.32
CA LYS A 509 20.22 -0.78 -40.98
C LYS A 509 21.36 -1.70 -40.54
N PRO A 510 21.05 -2.86 -39.93
CA PRO A 510 22.07 -3.79 -39.48
C PRO A 510 22.78 -4.43 -40.68
N THR A 511 24.08 -4.61 -40.56
CA THR A 511 24.88 -5.38 -41.53
C THR A 511 24.70 -6.89 -41.30
N PRO A 512 24.99 -7.76 -42.29
CA PRO A 512 24.94 -9.21 -42.09
C PRO A 512 25.80 -9.71 -40.93
N GLN A 513 26.95 -9.06 -40.70
CA GLN A 513 27.84 -9.35 -39.56
C GLN A 513 27.19 -8.99 -38.23
N GLU A 514 26.52 -7.84 -38.16
CA GLU A 514 25.77 -7.40 -36.98
C GLU A 514 24.57 -8.32 -36.70
N ILE A 515 23.88 -8.83 -37.73
CA ILE A 515 22.79 -9.82 -37.58
C ILE A 515 23.33 -11.11 -36.97
N GLN A 516 24.46 -11.62 -37.48
CA GLN A 516 25.11 -12.80 -36.91
C GLN A 516 25.56 -12.57 -35.45
N MET A 517 26.12 -11.39 -35.16
CA MET A 517 26.49 -11.00 -33.79
C MET A 517 25.26 -10.94 -32.86
N VAL A 518 24.13 -10.40 -33.32
CA VAL A 518 22.86 -10.39 -32.56
C VAL A 518 22.42 -11.82 -32.25
N ALA A 519 22.47 -12.74 -33.23
CA ALA A 519 22.13 -14.14 -33.02
C ALA A 519 23.07 -14.84 -32.02
N ASP A 520 24.37 -14.53 -32.07
CA ASP A 520 25.35 -15.02 -31.10
C ASP A 520 25.10 -14.44 -29.70
N ALA A 521 24.77 -13.15 -29.61
CA ALA A 521 24.45 -12.49 -28.36
C ALA A 521 23.16 -13.04 -27.72
N ASP A 522 22.08 -13.21 -28.47
CA ASP A 522 20.83 -13.80 -27.98
C ASP A 522 21.08 -15.20 -27.39
N ARG A 523 21.88 -16.02 -28.10
CA ARG A 523 22.24 -17.37 -27.65
C ARG A 523 23.09 -17.37 -26.38
N LEU A 524 24.12 -16.53 -26.31
CA LEU A 524 25.03 -16.46 -25.16
C LEU A 524 24.35 -15.84 -23.93
N GLY A 525 23.58 -14.78 -24.15
CA GLY A 525 22.80 -14.10 -23.13
C GLY A 525 21.78 -15.02 -22.49
N ALA A 526 21.09 -15.85 -23.28
CA ALA A 526 20.07 -16.77 -22.77
C ALA A 526 20.63 -17.80 -21.78
N ARG A 527 21.94 -18.06 -21.83
CA ARG A 527 22.65 -18.95 -20.91
C ARG A 527 23.13 -18.25 -19.64
N CYS A 528 23.28 -16.93 -19.69
CA CYS A 528 23.64 -16.11 -18.53
C CYS A 528 22.42 -15.85 -17.62
N VAL A 529 21.21 -15.86 -18.18
CA VAL A 529 19.98 -15.65 -17.41
C VAL A 529 19.68 -16.84 -16.52
N HIS A 530 19.46 -16.58 -15.23
CA HIS A 530 18.95 -17.58 -14.31
C HIS A 530 17.52 -17.99 -14.70
N ARG A 531 17.29 -19.27 -15.01
CA ARG A 531 15.95 -19.83 -15.21
C ARG A 531 15.24 -20.07 -13.88
N GLY A 532 14.96 -18.97 -13.18
CA GLY A 532 14.01 -18.89 -12.06
C GLY A 532 12.72 -18.22 -12.50
N MET A 533 11.82 -17.93 -11.56
CA MET A 533 10.51 -17.27 -11.80
C MET A 533 10.63 -15.79 -12.22
N ASP A 534 11.71 -15.42 -12.91
CA ASP A 534 12.09 -14.05 -13.22
C ASP A 534 11.66 -13.64 -14.63
N VAL A 535 11.30 -12.37 -14.76
CA VAL A 535 10.86 -11.75 -16.02
C VAL A 535 11.99 -11.67 -17.05
N ILE A 536 13.24 -11.66 -16.58
CA ILE A 536 14.45 -11.42 -17.38
C ILE A 536 14.58 -12.39 -18.56
N GLN A 537 14.20 -13.68 -18.39
CA GLN A 537 14.31 -14.67 -19.46
C GLN A 537 13.39 -14.36 -20.65
N TYR A 538 12.29 -13.64 -20.42
CA TYR A 538 11.28 -13.34 -21.42
C TYR A 538 11.52 -11.98 -22.09
N ASN A 539 12.39 -11.14 -21.51
CA ASN A 539 12.81 -9.89 -22.12
C ASN A 539 14.03 -10.13 -23.02
N SER A 540 13.77 -10.29 -24.31
CA SER A 540 14.80 -10.55 -25.33
C SER A 540 15.88 -9.49 -25.37
N ARG A 541 15.55 -8.23 -25.06
CA ARG A 541 16.52 -7.13 -25.04
C ARG A 541 17.56 -7.32 -23.95
N VAL A 542 17.11 -7.74 -22.76
CA VAL A 542 17.95 -8.02 -21.60
C VAL A 542 18.88 -9.18 -21.88
N VAL A 543 18.30 -10.27 -22.38
CA VAL A 543 19.03 -11.44 -22.83
C VAL A 543 20.13 -11.01 -23.81
N ARG A 544 19.77 -10.24 -24.84
CA ARG A 544 20.71 -9.79 -25.87
C ARG A 544 21.86 -8.97 -25.31
N ALA A 545 21.61 -7.99 -24.45
CA ALA A 545 22.72 -7.19 -23.98
C ALA A 545 23.60 -7.93 -22.96
N LEU A 546 23.08 -8.89 -22.20
CA LEU A 546 23.94 -9.83 -21.46
C LEU A 546 24.86 -10.60 -22.42
N GLY A 547 24.33 -11.00 -23.59
CA GLY A 547 25.13 -11.57 -24.68
C GLY A 547 26.20 -10.62 -25.21
N PHE A 548 25.86 -9.34 -25.43
CA PHE A 548 26.85 -8.33 -25.81
C PHE A 548 27.90 -8.10 -24.72
N CYS A 549 27.53 -8.17 -23.43
CA CYS A 549 28.49 -8.15 -22.34
C CYS A 549 29.47 -9.33 -22.44
N VAL A 550 28.97 -10.54 -22.72
CA VAL A 550 29.82 -11.72 -22.90
C VAL A 550 30.81 -11.52 -24.03
N LEU A 551 30.34 -11.04 -25.19
CA LEU A 551 31.19 -10.83 -26.37
C LEU A 551 32.25 -9.75 -26.13
N LEU A 552 31.87 -8.61 -25.56
CA LEU A 552 32.80 -7.52 -25.25
C LEU A 552 33.79 -7.92 -24.14
N ALA A 553 33.34 -8.60 -23.08
CA ALA A 553 34.23 -9.11 -22.04
C ALA A 553 35.20 -10.17 -22.58
N ALA A 554 34.75 -11.03 -23.50
CA ALA A 554 35.62 -12.01 -24.16
C ALA A 554 36.67 -11.34 -25.06
N ALA A 555 36.30 -10.27 -25.77
CA ALA A 555 37.24 -9.47 -26.56
C ALA A 555 38.34 -8.86 -25.68
N LEU A 556 37.96 -8.27 -24.54
CA LEU A 556 38.92 -7.70 -23.59
C LEU A 556 39.83 -8.75 -22.93
N MET A 557 39.33 -9.96 -22.66
CA MET A 557 40.14 -11.06 -22.10
C MET A 557 41.14 -11.66 -23.11
N ARG A 558 40.95 -11.42 -24.42
CA ARG A 558 41.86 -11.89 -25.48
C ARG A 558 43.03 -10.95 -25.74
N ASP A 559 42.85 -9.65 -25.54
CA ASP A 559 43.89 -8.67 -25.78
C ASP A 559 44.91 -8.65 -24.63
N SER A 560 46.10 -9.21 -24.88
CA SER A 560 47.23 -9.21 -23.94
C SER A 560 48.15 -7.99 -24.09
N SER A 561 47.85 -7.06 -25.01
CA SER A 561 48.71 -5.90 -25.33
C SER A 561 48.42 -4.67 -24.46
N LEU A 562 47.51 -4.79 -23.50
CA LEU A 562 47.21 -3.79 -22.49
C LEU A 562 48.49 -3.46 -21.70
N PRO A 563 48.91 -2.17 -21.62
CA PRO A 563 50.30 -1.86 -21.28
C PRO A 563 50.68 -2.37 -19.88
N PRO A 564 51.92 -2.88 -19.74
CA PRO A 564 52.45 -3.33 -18.47
C PRO A 564 52.55 -2.13 -17.53
N ASN A 565 52.53 -2.40 -16.22
CA ASN A 565 52.84 -1.47 -15.13
C ASN A 565 53.31 -0.05 -15.52
N ILE A 566 52.65 0.95 -14.95
CA ILE A 566 53.27 2.24 -14.70
C ILE A 566 54.37 2.01 -13.65
N ASP A 567 55.51 1.48 -14.07
CA ASP A 567 56.74 1.51 -13.28
C ASP A 567 57.36 2.89 -13.44
N THR A 568 57.17 3.69 -12.39
CA THR A 568 58.10 4.70 -11.86
C THR A 568 58.83 5.60 -12.85
N ASP A 569 58.21 6.73 -13.21
CA ASP A 569 58.93 8.01 -13.20
C ASP A 569 57.96 9.17 -12.82
N PRO A 570 58.12 9.88 -11.69
CA PRO A 570 57.15 10.88 -11.21
C PRO A 570 57.09 12.18 -12.03
N SER A 571 57.87 12.31 -13.10
CA SER A 571 58.15 13.61 -13.74
C SER A 571 57.59 13.82 -15.14
N SER A 572 56.84 12.88 -15.73
CA SER A 572 56.21 13.08 -17.05
C SER A 572 54.69 12.92 -16.99
N ASP A 573 53.99 14.05 -17.10
CA ASP A 573 52.55 14.25 -17.32
C ASP A 573 51.59 13.40 -16.48
N VAL A 574 51.35 13.89 -15.26
CA VAL A 574 50.27 13.48 -14.37
C VAL A 574 48.89 13.55 -15.05
N GLU A 575 48.66 14.46 -16.01
CA GLU A 575 47.40 14.53 -16.78
C GLU A 575 47.25 13.41 -17.82
N SER A 576 48.35 13.00 -18.46
CA SER A 576 48.41 11.83 -19.36
C SER A 576 48.24 10.52 -18.59
N MET A 577 48.88 10.42 -17.42
CA MET A 577 48.72 9.28 -16.50
C MET A 577 47.30 9.19 -15.91
N ILE A 578 46.68 10.30 -15.53
CA ILE A 578 45.28 10.32 -15.05
C ILE A 578 44.32 10.02 -16.20
N SER A 579 44.57 10.53 -17.41
CA SER A 579 43.77 10.25 -18.62
C SER A 579 43.85 8.78 -19.06
N ASN A 580 45.02 8.15 -19.00
CA ASN A 580 45.20 6.74 -19.34
C ASN A 580 44.79 5.80 -18.21
N ALA A 581 45.09 6.11 -16.94
CA ALA A 581 44.62 5.31 -15.81
C ALA A 581 43.11 5.40 -15.60
N SER A 582 42.45 6.53 -15.95
CA SER A 582 40.98 6.65 -15.95
C SER A 582 40.33 5.91 -17.12
N LYS A 583 40.96 5.90 -18.30
CA LYS A 583 40.54 5.05 -19.44
C LYS A 583 40.47 3.56 -19.07
N TRP A 584 41.43 3.04 -18.30
CA TRP A 584 41.53 1.59 -18.01
C TRP A 584 40.94 1.16 -16.66
N ARG A 585 41.00 2.01 -15.60
CA ARG A 585 40.22 1.79 -14.35
C ARG A 585 38.71 1.72 -14.63
N GLY A 586 38.28 2.31 -15.75
CA GLY A 586 36.92 2.30 -16.24
C GLY A 586 36.53 0.99 -16.93
N GLN A 587 37.26 0.48 -17.92
CA GLN A 587 36.69 -0.42 -18.93
C GLN A 587 36.03 -1.73 -18.44
N GLY A 588 36.57 -2.41 -17.42
CA GLY A 588 35.96 -3.63 -16.87
C GLY A 588 34.69 -3.37 -16.04
N LEU A 589 34.65 -2.26 -15.29
CA LEU A 589 33.45 -1.79 -14.58
C LEU A 589 32.46 -1.16 -15.57
N PHE A 590 32.96 -0.29 -16.45
CA PHE A 590 32.27 0.41 -17.51
C PHE A 590 31.45 -0.51 -18.41
N LEU A 591 31.94 -1.70 -18.73
CA LEU A 591 31.21 -2.76 -19.45
C LEU A 591 29.92 -3.16 -18.75
N ILE A 592 30.04 -3.40 -17.44
CA ILE A 592 28.97 -3.83 -16.54
C ILE A 592 28.00 -2.67 -16.34
N ASP A 593 28.53 -1.46 -16.15
CA ASP A 593 27.78 -0.24 -15.92
C ASP A 593 27.06 0.27 -17.16
N PHE A 594 27.70 0.17 -18.33
CA PHE A 594 27.18 0.60 -19.62
C PHE A 594 26.01 -0.28 -20.05
N PHE A 595 26.16 -1.61 -20.01
CA PHE A 595 25.06 -2.51 -20.37
C PHE A 595 23.97 -2.57 -19.30
N ALA A 596 24.30 -2.42 -18.01
CA ALA A 596 23.29 -2.22 -16.96
C ALA A 596 22.49 -0.92 -17.16
N CYS A 597 23.12 0.15 -17.67
CA CYS A 597 22.44 1.40 -18.04
C CYS A 597 21.65 1.28 -19.36
N LEU A 598 22.15 0.54 -20.36
CA LEU A 598 21.52 0.41 -21.68
C LEU A 598 20.23 -0.40 -21.68
N LEU A 599 20.13 -1.37 -20.77
CA LEU A 599 19.10 -2.39 -20.82
C LEU A 599 17.72 -1.96 -20.34
N GLY A 600 17.52 -0.73 -19.86
CA GLY A 600 16.19 -0.20 -19.47
C GLY A 600 15.46 -0.96 -18.36
N LEU A 601 16.02 -2.08 -17.91
CA LEU A 601 15.49 -3.06 -16.99
C LEU A 601 14.67 -2.40 -15.88
N ALA A 602 13.40 -2.78 -15.80
CA ALA A 602 12.39 -2.20 -14.93
C ALA A 602 12.90 -2.00 -13.48
N SER A 603 13.33 -0.78 -13.15
CA SER A 603 13.51 -0.29 -11.78
C SER A 603 14.50 -0.99 -10.80
N PRO A 604 15.70 -1.45 -11.20
CA PRO A 604 16.86 -1.58 -10.31
C PRO A 604 17.82 -0.39 -10.43
N MET A 605 17.59 0.56 -11.35
CA MET A 605 18.38 1.78 -11.47
C MET A 605 18.41 2.61 -10.18
N THR A 606 17.40 2.50 -9.30
CA THR A 606 17.44 3.09 -7.95
C THR A 606 18.33 2.32 -6.97
N GLU A 607 18.46 1.00 -7.10
CA GLU A 607 19.29 0.16 -6.22
C GLU A 607 20.77 0.13 -6.66
N ILE A 608 21.04 0.27 -7.96
CA ILE A 608 22.41 0.38 -8.47
C ILE A 608 22.90 1.84 -8.37
N ARG A 609 22.09 2.87 -8.72
CA ARG A 609 22.49 4.29 -8.53
C ARG A 609 22.67 4.69 -7.08
N ALA A 610 21.91 4.07 -6.19
CA ALA A 610 22.14 4.14 -4.77
C ALA A 610 23.57 3.82 -4.33
N ASN A 611 24.20 2.89 -5.03
CA ASN A 611 25.58 2.48 -4.80
C ASN A 611 26.56 3.25 -5.71
N TYR A 612 26.06 4.07 -6.64
CA TYR A 612 26.81 4.80 -7.67
C TYR A 612 27.01 6.29 -7.35
N ASP A 613 26.09 6.95 -6.62
CA ASP A 613 26.32 8.27 -5.99
C ASP A 613 27.53 8.27 -5.04
N MET A 614 28.07 7.08 -4.71
CA MET A 614 29.31 6.89 -3.95
C MET A 614 30.59 7.08 -4.79
N MET A 615 30.55 7.81 -5.92
CA MET A 615 31.73 8.13 -6.74
C MET A 615 32.53 9.38 -6.30
N ARG A 616 32.31 9.89 -5.07
CA ARG A 616 33.38 10.55 -4.27
C ARG A 616 33.24 10.15 -2.79
N PRO A 617 33.58 8.90 -2.44
CA PRO A 617 33.44 8.45 -1.06
C PRO A 617 34.44 9.19 -0.14
N GLU A 618 35.50 9.77 -0.72
CA GLU A 618 36.43 10.70 -0.08
C GLU A 618 35.75 11.97 0.44
N ARG A 619 34.90 12.64 -0.38
CA ARG A 619 34.20 13.87 0.04
C ARG A 619 33.01 13.60 0.95
N MET A 620 32.35 12.46 0.82
CA MET A 620 31.18 12.10 1.64
C MET A 620 31.60 11.54 3.00
N ALA A 621 32.63 10.70 3.08
CA ALA A 621 33.19 10.29 4.37
C ALA A 621 33.75 11.50 5.14
N GLU A 622 34.43 12.44 4.45
CA GLU A 622 34.83 13.71 5.07
C GLU A 622 33.65 14.60 5.44
N ALA A 623 32.60 14.71 4.63
CA ALA A 623 31.43 15.55 4.90
C ALA A 623 30.51 14.97 6.00
N ILE A 624 30.26 13.66 6.02
CA ILE A 624 29.47 12.98 7.05
C ILE A 624 30.19 13.04 8.41
N VAL A 625 31.51 12.84 8.42
CA VAL A 625 32.33 12.96 9.63
C VAL A 625 32.47 14.42 10.10
N ARG A 626 32.54 15.39 9.17
CA ARG A 626 32.64 16.83 9.52
C ARG A 626 31.30 17.49 9.90
N LEU A 627 30.19 17.11 9.28
CA LEU A 627 28.90 17.80 9.47
C LEU A 627 28.11 17.27 10.67
N PHE A 628 28.32 16.01 11.11
CA PHE A 628 27.51 15.41 12.17
C PHE A 628 28.32 14.46 13.09
N PRO A 629 29.13 14.98 14.02
CA PRO A 629 29.75 14.14 15.04
C PRO A 629 28.68 13.58 15.98
N GLY A 630 28.43 12.26 15.94
CA GLY A 630 27.65 11.56 16.98
C GLY A 630 26.21 11.14 16.65
N ARG A 631 25.79 11.08 15.38
CA ARG A 631 24.53 10.40 15.00
C ARG A 631 24.82 9.05 14.34
N GLU A 632 24.42 7.97 15.01
CA GLU A 632 24.50 6.61 14.47
C GLU A 632 23.48 6.41 13.33
N LEU A 633 23.98 6.00 12.15
CA LEU A 633 23.36 5.05 11.22
C LEU A 633 21.92 5.32 10.71
N SER A 634 21.44 6.56 10.65
CA SER A 634 20.10 6.87 10.12
C SER A 634 19.98 6.90 8.58
N GLU A 635 21.05 6.62 7.82
CA GLU A 635 20.98 6.62 6.35
C GLU A 635 21.18 5.21 5.77
N MET A 636 20.07 4.46 5.80
CA MET A 636 19.94 3.08 5.31
C MET A 636 19.75 2.91 3.77
N TRP A 637 19.85 3.96 2.95
CA TRP A 637 19.09 4.14 1.69
C TRP A 637 19.68 3.49 0.41
N SER A 638 20.64 2.56 0.50
CA SER A 638 21.39 2.10 -0.69
C SER A 638 21.53 0.62 -1.01
N ALA A 639 21.09 -0.30 -0.14
CA ALA A 639 21.02 -1.71 -0.49
C ALA A 639 19.59 -2.15 -0.76
N PRO A 640 19.38 -3.12 -1.70
CA PRO A 640 18.10 -3.79 -1.84
C PRO A 640 17.64 -4.26 -0.47
N THR A 641 16.49 -3.74 -0.06
CA THR A 641 15.87 -4.06 1.22
C THR A 641 14.71 -4.97 0.92
N TYR A 642 14.88 -6.24 1.22
CA TYR A 642 13.85 -7.26 1.13
C TYR A 642 12.94 -7.14 2.33
N TYR A 643 11.66 -6.91 2.07
CA TYR A 643 10.66 -6.80 3.11
C TYR A 643 10.28 -8.20 3.59
N LEU A 644 10.73 -8.58 4.78
CA LEU A 644 10.38 -9.86 5.40
C LEU A 644 9.22 -9.62 6.37
N ILE A 645 8.01 -9.46 5.81
CA ILE A 645 6.79 -9.40 6.62
C ILE A 645 6.47 -10.80 7.13
N ARG A 646 6.01 -10.86 8.38
CA ARG A 646 5.46 -12.07 8.96
C ARG A 646 4.38 -12.70 8.06
N GLY A 647 4.68 -13.85 7.47
CA GLY A 647 3.74 -14.63 6.66
C GLY A 647 3.49 -14.12 5.24
N HIS A 648 4.32 -13.21 4.72
CA HIS A 648 4.28 -12.80 3.32
C HIS A 648 5.39 -13.44 2.49
N ARG A 649 5.21 -13.35 1.17
CA ARG A 649 6.13 -13.85 0.16
C ARG A 649 7.47 -13.10 0.16
N THR A 650 8.56 -13.86 0.26
CA THR A 650 9.93 -13.42 -0.03
C THR A 650 10.18 -13.44 -1.54
N SER A 651 11.14 -12.67 -2.03
CA SER A 651 11.52 -12.74 -3.45
C SER A 651 12.03 -14.15 -3.75
N PRO A 652 11.40 -14.92 -4.66
CA PRO A 652 11.82 -16.30 -4.96
C PRO A 652 13.29 -16.38 -5.39
N ARG A 653 13.78 -15.31 -6.01
CA ARG A 653 15.13 -15.20 -6.52
C ARG A 653 16.21 -15.26 -5.43
N PHE A 654 15.98 -14.62 -4.29
CA PHE A 654 16.97 -14.55 -3.19
C PHE A 654 16.53 -15.33 -1.95
N ASP A 655 15.39 -16.04 -2.03
CA ASP A 655 14.91 -16.92 -0.98
C ASP A 655 15.96 -17.97 -0.53
N PRO A 656 16.73 -18.61 -1.45
CA PRO A 656 17.79 -19.54 -1.07
C PRO A 656 18.91 -18.91 -0.22
N ALA A 657 19.04 -17.58 -0.26
CA ALA A 657 20.05 -16.82 0.47
C ALA A 657 19.68 -16.65 1.96
N ILE A 658 18.38 -16.62 2.28
CA ILE A 658 17.87 -16.30 3.61
C ILE A 658 18.39 -17.26 4.70
N PRO A 659 18.39 -18.59 4.51
CA PRO A 659 18.92 -19.52 5.51
C PRO A 659 20.40 -19.28 5.84
N SER A 660 21.22 -18.95 4.84
CA SER A 660 22.65 -18.64 5.03
C SER A 660 22.83 -17.34 5.82
N ALA A 661 22.04 -16.32 5.50
CA ALA A 661 22.05 -15.07 6.24
C ALA A 661 21.60 -15.25 7.70
N VAL A 662 20.55 -16.04 7.93
CA VAL A 662 20.06 -16.41 9.26
C VAL A 662 21.15 -17.14 10.04
N ALA A 663 21.81 -18.13 9.44
CA ALA A 663 22.90 -18.87 10.07
C ALA A 663 24.07 -17.95 10.48
N LYS A 664 24.44 -16.99 9.63
CA LYS A 664 25.48 -15.99 9.93
C LYS A 664 25.09 -15.08 11.09
N VAL A 665 23.84 -14.59 11.11
CA VAL A 665 23.31 -13.79 12.22
C VAL A 665 23.28 -14.58 13.53
N VAL A 666 22.77 -15.81 13.50
CA VAL A 666 22.70 -16.71 14.67
C VAL A 666 24.09 -16.99 15.22
N ARG A 667 25.07 -17.27 14.36
CA ARG A 667 26.46 -17.49 14.77
C ARG A 667 27.02 -16.30 15.52
N THR A 668 26.92 -15.08 14.97
CA THR A 668 27.45 -13.87 15.63
C THR A 668 26.70 -13.53 16.92
N LEU A 669 25.37 -13.71 16.95
CA LEU A 669 24.59 -13.52 18.18
C LEU A 669 24.98 -14.56 19.25
N SER A 670 25.22 -15.81 18.86
CA SER A 670 25.64 -16.86 19.79
C SER A 670 27.06 -16.63 20.35
N GLU A 671 27.97 -16.06 19.57
CA GLU A 671 29.35 -15.72 19.99
C GLU A 671 29.39 -14.50 20.92
N THR A 672 28.44 -13.57 20.79
CA THR A 672 28.33 -12.37 21.64
C THR A 672 27.53 -12.61 22.94
N GLN A 673 26.78 -13.72 23.02
CA GLN A 673 25.86 -14.08 24.11
C GLN A 673 26.51 -14.73 25.35
N ASN A 674 27.55 -14.11 25.91
CA ASN A 674 27.94 -14.39 27.30
C ASN A 674 27.20 -13.52 28.34
N ARG A 675 26.22 -12.67 27.94
CA ARG A 675 25.69 -11.61 28.82
C ARG A 675 24.20 -11.26 28.82
N ILE A 676 23.29 -12.01 28.16
CA ILE A 676 21.85 -11.69 28.25
C ILE A 676 21.02 -12.95 28.53
N VAL A 677 20.30 -12.93 29.65
CA VAL A 677 19.25 -13.90 30.03
C VAL A 677 17.91 -13.28 29.65
N MET A 678 17.11 -13.94 28.80
CA MET A 678 15.63 -13.91 28.82
C MET A 678 15.04 -15.01 27.90
N PRO A 679 13.82 -15.50 28.20
CA PRO A 679 13.30 -16.77 27.69
C PRO A 679 12.45 -16.57 26.42
N TYR A 680 12.51 -17.50 25.47
CA TYR A 680 11.37 -18.17 24.82
C TYR A 680 11.75 -18.93 23.53
N VAL A 681 12.94 -18.72 22.95
CA VAL A 681 13.52 -19.56 21.89
C VAL A 681 15.03 -19.61 22.07
N ASP A 682 15.64 -20.80 21.99
CA ASP A 682 17.10 -20.93 21.96
C ASP A 682 17.62 -20.37 20.62
N ILE A 683 18.18 -19.16 20.65
CA ILE A 683 18.71 -18.48 19.46
C ILE A 683 19.73 -19.37 18.72
N LYS A 684 20.45 -20.25 19.43
CA LYS A 684 21.40 -21.19 18.82
C LYS A 684 20.75 -22.14 17.81
N ASN A 685 19.46 -22.41 17.95
CA ASN A 685 18.71 -23.33 17.09
C ASN A 685 17.76 -22.60 16.12
N ALA A 686 17.84 -21.27 16.02
CA ALA A 686 16.99 -20.51 15.11
C ALA A 686 17.41 -20.78 13.65
N THR A 687 16.45 -21.22 12.83
CA THR A 687 16.61 -21.47 11.39
C THR A 687 15.81 -20.51 10.52
N THR A 688 14.90 -19.72 11.11
CA THR A 688 14.08 -18.73 10.37
C THR A 688 14.18 -17.32 10.96
N VAL A 689 13.85 -16.32 10.15
CA VAL A 689 13.84 -14.91 10.56
C VAL A 689 12.75 -14.64 11.61
N GLU A 690 11.63 -15.37 11.58
CA GLU A 690 10.59 -15.27 12.62
C GLU A 690 11.10 -15.71 13.98
N GLN A 691 11.92 -16.76 14.05
CA GLN A 691 12.50 -17.23 15.31
C GLN A 691 13.50 -16.21 15.88
N ILE A 692 14.28 -15.54 15.02
CA ILE A 692 15.14 -14.41 15.42
C ILE A 692 14.30 -13.24 15.95
N TYR A 693 13.17 -12.95 15.29
CA TYR A 693 12.24 -11.91 15.70
C TYR A 693 11.64 -12.17 17.07
N GLU A 694 11.12 -13.38 17.29
CA GLU A 694 10.52 -13.79 18.57
C GLU A 694 11.54 -13.70 19.72
N ALA A 695 12.83 -13.89 19.43
CA ALA A 695 13.88 -13.87 20.44
C ALA A 695 14.48 -12.47 20.72
N THR A 696 14.60 -11.60 19.73
CA THR A 696 15.40 -10.35 19.88
C THR A 696 14.60 -9.06 19.80
N GLN A 697 13.58 -8.96 18.94
CA GLN A 697 12.80 -7.74 18.67
C GLN A 697 13.65 -6.45 18.60
N LYS A 698 14.86 -6.53 18.05
CA LYS A 698 15.83 -5.41 17.96
C LYS A 698 16.47 -5.36 16.59
N ASN A 699 16.98 -4.20 16.23
CA ASN A 699 17.82 -4.04 15.04
C ASN A 699 19.10 -4.85 15.21
N ILE A 700 19.48 -5.62 14.18
CA ILE A 700 20.69 -6.44 14.16
C ILE A 700 21.48 -6.08 12.90
N ALA A 701 22.79 -5.89 13.03
CA ALA A 701 23.71 -5.74 11.91
C ALA A 701 24.93 -6.61 12.16
N VAL A 702 25.26 -7.47 11.20
CA VAL A 702 26.35 -8.46 11.30
C VAL A 702 27.24 -8.37 10.07
N SER A 703 28.54 -8.19 10.28
CA SER A 703 29.56 -8.25 9.24
C SER A 703 30.67 -9.21 9.66
N SER A 704 31.33 -9.81 8.67
CA SER A 704 32.55 -10.62 8.86
C SER A 704 33.72 -9.97 8.13
N LYS A 705 34.93 -10.41 8.43
CA LYS A 705 36.10 -10.09 7.60
C LYS A 705 36.28 -11.19 6.57
N TRP A 706 36.72 -10.80 5.38
CA TRP A 706 37.07 -11.71 4.29
C TRP A 706 38.44 -11.33 3.74
N THR A 707 39.24 -12.34 3.39
CA THR A 707 40.61 -12.14 2.90
C THR A 707 40.62 -12.34 1.39
N ILE A 708 41.06 -11.31 0.65
CA ILE A 708 41.24 -11.40 -0.79
C ILE A 708 42.28 -12.48 -1.10
N PRO A 709 42.04 -13.38 -2.06
CA PRO A 709 43.00 -14.42 -2.45
C PRO A 709 44.35 -13.86 -2.94
N GLU A 710 45.41 -14.66 -2.75
CA GLU A 710 46.80 -14.35 -3.15
C GLU A 710 46.96 -13.97 -4.62
N CYS A 711 46.17 -14.58 -5.50
CA CYS A 711 46.22 -14.36 -6.95
C CYS A 711 45.88 -12.91 -7.36
N ALA A 712 45.37 -12.07 -6.46
CA ALA A 712 45.15 -10.65 -6.70
C ALA A 712 46.42 -9.80 -6.69
N GLY A 713 47.59 -10.35 -6.33
CA GLY A 713 48.86 -9.60 -6.31
C GLY A 713 48.95 -8.51 -5.24
N ILE A 714 48.06 -8.55 -4.25
CA ILE A 714 48.03 -7.59 -3.13
C ILE A 714 48.90 -8.11 -1.98
N SER A 715 49.68 -7.22 -1.37
CA SER A 715 50.55 -7.53 -0.22
C SER A 715 49.77 -8.14 0.94
N GLU A 716 50.30 -9.20 1.57
CA GLU A 716 49.68 -9.96 2.68
C GLU A 716 49.01 -9.08 3.75
N ASN A 717 49.69 -8.03 4.18
CA ASN A 717 49.23 -7.14 5.25
C ASN A 717 48.05 -6.21 4.87
N ARG A 718 47.58 -6.25 3.60
CA ARG A 718 46.49 -5.41 3.10
C ARG A 718 45.35 -6.21 2.47
N ARG A 719 45.29 -7.54 2.61
CA ARG A 719 44.26 -8.37 1.93
C ARG A 719 42.94 -8.50 2.68
N GLU A 720 42.83 -8.05 3.92
CA GLU A 720 41.58 -8.11 4.67
C GLU A 720 40.63 -6.97 4.27
N ILE A 721 39.44 -7.34 3.78
CA ILE A 721 38.30 -6.42 3.62
C ILE A 721 37.12 -6.91 4.44
N TYR A 722 36.16 -6.03 4.69
CA TYR A 722 34.89 -6.49 5.25
C TYR A 722 34.12 -7.30 4.19
N ALA A 723 33.47 -8.36 4.64
CA ALA A 723 32.44 -9.05 3.89
C ALA A 723 31.13 -8.24 3.92
N PRO A 724 30.14 -8.60 3.09
CA PRO A 724 28.83 -8.00 3.10
C PRO A 724 28.19 -8.00 4.49
N THR A 725 27.59 -6.86 4.86
CA THR A 725 26.90 -6.66 6.14
C THR A 725 25.44 -7.06 6.00
N ILE A 726 24.99 -8.02 6.80
CA ILE A 726 23.58 -8.40 6.92
C ILE A 726 22.92 -7.48 7.93
N ILE A 727 21.79 -6.88 7.55
CA ILE A 727 21.00 -5.98 8.39
C ILE A 727 19.59 -6.52 8.52
N LEU A 728 19.13 -6.66 9.76
CA LEU A 728 17.74 -6.92 10.14
C LEU A 728 17.21 -5.71 10.92
N GLN A 729 16.39 -4.87 10.29
CA GLN A 729 15.77 -3.71 10.94
C GLN A 729 14.38 -4.08 11.47
N ASN A 730 14.16 -3.97 12.77
CA ASN A 730 12.88 -4.31 13.38
C ASN A 730 11.82 -3.26 13.00
N LEU A 731 10.66 -3.73 12.53
CA LEU A 731 9.51 -2.92 12.16
C LEU A 731 8.33 -3.06 13.14
N GLY A 732 8.61 -3.57 14.35
CA GLY A 732 7.57 -3.85 15.33
C GLY A 732 6.70 -5.01 14.87
N VAL A 733 5.38 -4.83 14.84
CA VAL A 733 4.41 -5.91 14.53
C VAL A 733 4.55 -6.45 13.10
N LEU A 734 5.18 -5.68 12.20
CA LEU A 734 5.32 -6.03 10.78
C LEU A 734 6.47 -7.00 10.48
N GLY A 735 7.42 -7.22 11.40
CA GLY A 735 8.57 -8.12 11.20
C GLY A 735 9.89 -7.38 10.99
N TYR A 736 10.69 -7.81 10.00
CA TYR A 736 12.02 -7.26 9.73
C TYR A 736 12.17 -6.74 8.29
N ASN A 737 12.92 -5.65 8.11
CA ASN A 737 13.61 -5.41 6.85
C ASN A 737 14.89 -6.22 6.81
N PHE A 738 15.09 -7.00 5.76
CA PHE A 738 16.34 -7.70 5.49
C PHE A 738 17.09 -6.99 4.37
N ALA A 739 18.35 -6.62 4.62
CA ALA A 739 19.21 -6.05 3.60
C ALA A 739 20.61 -6.62 3.70
N VAL A 740 21.27 -6.78 2.56
CA VAL A 740 22.70 -7.12 2.49
C VAL A 740 23.44 -5.96 1.87
N LYS A 741 24.35 -5.36 2.63
CA LYS A 741 25.11 -4.17 2.25
C LYS A 741 26.55 -4.50 1.89
N ALA A 742 27.08 -3.77 0.91
CA ALA A 742 28.51 -3.74 0.65
C ALA A 742 29.30 -3.17 1.86
N PRO A 743 30.61 -3.42 1.93
CA PRO A 743 31.49 -2.84 2.95
C PRO A 743 31.39 -1.33 3.04
N THR A 744 31.24 -0.80 4.26
CA THR A 744 31.04 0.65 4.48
C THR A 744 32.34 1.45 4.61
N SER A 745 33.50 0.78 4.73
CA SER A 745 34.77 1.48 4.94
C SER A 745 35.45 1.88 3.61
N LEU A 746 35.84 3.15 3.50
CA LEU A 746 36.59 3.70 2.36
C LEU A 746 37.85 2.86 2.00
N PRO A 747 38.66 2.39 2.98
CA PRO A 747 39.84 1.57 2.67
C PRO A 747 39.48 0.23 2.04
N SER A 748 38.43 -0.44 2.51
CA SER A 748 37.97 -1.72 1.90
C SER A 748 37.49 -1.51 0.46
N TYR A 749 36.83 -0.38 0.19
CA TYR A 749 36.31 -0.07 -1.15
C TYR A 749 37.43 0.22 -2.16
N SER A 750 38.43 1.02 -1.79
CA SER A 750 39.61 1.26 -2.63
C SER A 750 40.35 -0.04 -2.90
N LEU A 751 40.56 -0.85 -1.86
CA LEU A 751 41.28 -2.12 -1.98
C LEU A 751 40.55 -3.13 -2.90
N ALA A 752 39.23 -3.22 -2.80
CA ALA A 752 38.42 -4.05 -3.70
C ALA A 752 38.54 -3.58 -5.16
N THR A 753 38.61 -2.27 -5.40
CA THR A 753 38.77 -1.70 -6.75
C THR A 753 40.14 -2.05 -7.34
N ASP A 754 41.20 -1.92 -6.55
CA ASP A 754 42.55 -2.30 -6.98
C ASP A 754 42.64 -3.82 -7.24
N ALA A 755 41.97 -4.63 -6.41
CA ALA A 755 41.89 -6.08 -6.58
C ALA A 755 41.19 -6.48 -7.89
N ILE A 756 40.07 -5.84 -8.25
CA ILE A 756 39.33 -6.13 -9.50
C ILE A 756 40.25 -5.93 -10.71
N ASN A 757 40.97 -4.80 -10.77
CA ASN A 757 41.86 -4.50 -11.89
C ASN A 757 43.00 -5.52 -12.01
N SER A 758 43.62 -5.87 -10.88
CA SER A 758 44.70 -6.86 -10.86
C SER A 758 44.22 -8.27 -11.24
N LEU A 759 43.07 -8.68 -10.69
CA LEU A 759 42.49 -10.00 -10.97
C LEU A 759 42.03 -10.14 -12.42
N PHE A 760 41.46 -9.09 -13.02
CA PHE A 760 41.08 -9.11 -14.43
C PHE A 760 42.30 -9.33 -15.33
N ARG A 761 43.45 -8.71 -15.03
CA ARG A 761 44.72 -8.99 -15.73
C ARG A 761 45.20 -10.42 -15.50
N ALA A 762 45.15 -10.90 -14.26
CA ALA A 762 45.55 -12.27 -13.93
C ALA A 762 44.72 -13.33 -14.68
N VAL A 763 43.43 -13.06 -14.93
CA VAL A 763 42.58 -13.91 -15.79
C VAL A 763 43.07 -13.92 -17.25
N SER A 764 43.60 -12.79 -17.73
CA SER A 764 44.14 -12.66 -19.10
C SER A 764 45.51 -13.31 -19.29
N GLU A 765 46.37 -13.33 -18.27
CA GLU A 765 47.81 -13.65 -18.42
C GLU A 765 48.24 -15.05 -17.91
N SER A 766 47.49 -15.71 -17.00
CA SER A 766 48.05 -16.78 -16.13
C SER A 766 47.53 -18.21 -16.38
N PRO A 767 48.33 -19.27 -16.08
CA PRO A 767 47.87 -20.67 -15.98
C PRO A 767 46.93 -20.95 -14.78
N THR A 768 46.83 -20.05 -13.80
CA THR A 768 45.85 -20.13 -12.67
C THR A 768 44.60 -19.28 -12.91
N ALA A 769 44.19 -19.13 -14.18
CA ALA A 769 43.14 -18.19 -14.55
C ALA A 769 41.77 -18.49 -13.91
N ILE A 770 41.46 -19.76 -13.59
CA ILE A 770 40.18 -20.12 -12.94
C ILE A 770 40.13 -19.63 -11.49
N THR A 771 41.25 -19.69 -10.77
CA THR A 771 41.37 -19.15 -9.41
C THR A 771 41.22 -17.63 -9.43
N ALA A 772 41.87 -16.96 -10.40
CA ALA A 772 41.75 -15.52 -10.59
C ALA A 772 40.31 -15.10 -10.97
N LEU A 773 39.63 -15.87 -11.83
CA LEU A 773 38.23 -15.63 -12.21
C LEU A 773 37.30 -15.76 -11.00
N SER A 774 37.48 -16.79 -10.19
CA SER A 774 36.65 -17.03 -9.00
C SER A 774 36.85 -15.93 -7.96
N ALA A 775 38.10 -15.47 -7.78
CA ALA A 775 38.43 -14.33 -6.93
C ALA A 775 37.81 -13.03 -7.48
N LEU A 776 37.88 -12.79 -8.80
CA LEU A 776 37.31 -11.63 -9.46
C LEU A 776 35.80 -11.53 -9.20
N ILE A 777 35.09 -12.63 -9.45
CA ILE A 777 33.64 -12.72 -9.21
C ILE A 777 33.33 -12.45 -7.72
N SER A 778 34.11 -13.05 -6.80
CA SER A 778 33.93 -12.84 -5.35
C SER A 778 34.09 -11.37 -4.95
N VAL A 779 35.14 -10.69 -5.43
CA VAL A 779 35.40 -9.27 -5.10
C VAL A 779 34.30 -8.36 -5.66
N ILE A 780 33.82 -8.63 -6.87
CA ILE A 780 32.70 -7.90 -7.48
C ILE A 780 31.42 -8.06 -6.64
N TRP A 781 31.11 -9.26 -6.17
CA TRP A 781 29.95 -9.48 -5.29
C TRP A 781 30.12 -8.89 -3.90
N VAL A 782 31.32 -8.90 -3.32
CA VAL A 782 31.55 -8.18 -2.06
C VAL A 782 31.22 -6.70 -2.22
N ARG A 783 31.54 -6.12 -3.39
CA ARG A 783 31.19 -4.74 -3.73
C ARG A 783 29.69 -4.55 -3.99
N HIS A 784 28.98 -5.57 -4.50
CA HIS A 784 27.57 -5.51 -4.89
C HIS A 784 26.80 -6.82 -4.57
N PRO A 785 26.52 -7.12 -3.30
CA PRO A 785 26.22 -8.49 -2.87
C PRO A 785 24.81 -9.02 -3.13
N LEU A 786 23.80 -8.21 -3.41
CA LEU A 786 22.47 -8.74 -3.74
C LEU A 786 21.73 -7.81 -4.70
N THR A 787 22.37 -7.38 -5.79
CA THR A 787 21.67 -6.58 -6.80
C THR A 787 20.89 -7.50 -7.74
N ALA A 788 19.89 -6.92 -8.42
CA ALA A 788 19.08 -7.62 -9.43
C ALA A 788 19.87 -8.19 -10.63
N PHE A 789 21.18 -7.99 -10.74
CA PHE A 789 22.01 -8.59 -11.82
C PHE A 789 23.31 -9.23 -11.34
N SER A 790 23.55 -9.26 -10.02
CA SER A 790 24.80 -9.81 -9.48
C SER A 790 25.04 -11.28 -9.87
N PRO A 791 24.02 -12.18 -9.89
CA PRO A 791 24.21 -13.55 -10.37
C PRO A 791 24.60 -13.63 -11.86
N GLU A 792 23.86 -12.92 -12.72
CA GLU A 792 24.05 -12.93 -14.18
C GLU A 792 25.42 -12.38 -14.56
N LEU A 793 25.92 -11.39 -13.81
CA LEU A 793 27.26 -10.86 -14.00
C LEU A 793 28.35 -11.91 -13.78
N GLY A 794 28.20 -12.76 -12.76
CA GLY A 794 29.09 -13.90 -12.54
C GLY A 794 29.07 -14.88 -13.72
N HIS A 795 27.88 -15.13 -14.28
CA HIS A 795 27.74 -15.97 -15.48
C HIS A 795 28.37 -15.33 -16.71
N VAL A 796 28.18 -14.03 -16.93
CA VAL A 796 28.79 -13.28 -18.05
C VAL A 796 30.31 -13.44 -18.03
N LEU A 797 30.95 -13.21 -16.88
CA LEU A 797 32.41 -13.35 -16.74
C LEU A 797 32.88 -14.79 -16.98
N LEU A 798 32.11 -15.78 -16.53
CA LEU A 798 32.42 -17.19 -16.76
C LEU A 798 32.32 -17.57 -18.24
N HIS A 799 31.24 -17.18 -18.92
CA HIS A 799 31.05 -17.46 -20.34
C HIS A 799 32.11 -16.72 -21.18
N ALA A 800 32.42 -15.47 -20.84
CA ALA A 800 33.49 -14.70 -21.48
C ALA A 800 34.87 -15.38 -21.32
N PHE A 801 35.17 -15.91 -20.13
CA PHE A 801 36.38 -16.67 -19.88
C PHE A 801 36.46 -17.96 -20.72
N ALA A 802 35.37 -18.73 -20.78
CA ALA A 802 35.33 -19.96 -21.57
C ALA A 802 35.53 -19.69 -23.07
N ILE A 803 34.91 -18.64 -23.60
CA ILE A 803 35.04 -18.22 -25.00
C ILE A 803 36.45 -17.72 -25.31
N SER A 804 37.02 -16.90 -24.43
CA SER A 804 38.31 -16.25 -24.67
C SER A 804 39.50 -17.19 -24.48
N LYS A 805 39.50 -18.02 -23.42
CA LYS A 805 40.66 -18.85 -23.03
C LYS A 805 40.55 -20.32 -23.42
N LEU A 806 39.34 -20.86 -23.41
CA LEU A 806 39.11 -22.28 -23.73
C LEU A 806 38.58 -22.46 -25.16
N ASN A 807 38.12 -21.38 -25.81
CA ASN A 807 37.51 -21.39 -27.14
C ASN A 807 36.34 -22.39 -27.24
N VAL A 808 35.58 -22.53 -26.15
CA VAL A 808 34.38 -23.35 -26.05
C VAL A 808 33.21 -22.50 -25.60
N GLU A 809 32.01 -22.99 -25.88
CA GLU A 809 30.80 -22.48 -25.26
C GLU A 809 30.45 -23.34 -24.04
N LEU A 810 29.78 -22.76 -23.04
CA LEU A 810 29.24 -23.51 -21.90
C LEU A 810 27.73 -23.65 -22.05
N ALA A 811 27.20 -24.79 -21.61
CA ALA A 811 25.76 -24.98 -21.44
C ALA A 811 25.22 -24.10 -20.30
N GLU A 812 23.90 -23.97 -20.24
CA GLU A 812 23.21 -23.24 -19.17
C GLU A 812 23.39 -23.87 -17.79
N PHE A 813 23.35 -23.04 -16.75
CA PHE A 813 23.32 -23.51 -15.37
C PHE A 813 21.97 -24.16 -15.05
N HIS A 814 22.02 -25.31 -14.38
CA HIS A 814 20.82 -25.94 -13.81
C HIS A 814 20.43 -25.20 -12.53
N PHE A 815 19.14 -25.15 -12.22
CA PHE A 815 18.51 -24.37 -11.15
C PHE A 815 19.32 -24.31 -9.83
N GLY A 816 19.83 -25.46 -9.34
CA GLY A 816 20.60 -25.50 -8.08
C GLY A 816 21.99 -24.85 -8.09
N PHE A 817 22.68 -24.77 -9.24
CA PHE A 817 24.02 -24.16 -9.28
C PHE A 817 23.98 -22.63 -9.13
N ALA A 818 22.89 -22.00 -9.58
CA ALA A 818 22.72 -20.57 -9.46
C ALA A 818 22.36 -20.15 -8.02
N GLU A 819 21.69 -21.02 -7.26
CA GLU A 819 21.45 -20.81 -5.82
C GLU A 819 22.78 -20.78 -5.06
N ASP A 820 23.72 -21.66 -5.39
CA ASP A 820 25.05 -21.66 -4.79
C ASP A 820 25.84 -20.36 -5.07
N PHE A 821 25.70 -19.76 -6.26
CA PHE A 821 26.27 -18.43 -6.56
C PHE A 821 25.74 -17.37 -5.59
N ILE A 822 24.44 -17.41 -5.28
CA ILE A 822 23.79 -16.48 -4.35
C ILE A 822 24.33 -16.63 -2.92
N LEU A 823 24.61 -17.86 -2.48
CA LEU A 823 25.19 -18.11 -1.16
C LEU A 823 26.54 -17.41 -0.98
N HIS A 824 27.38 -17.43 -2.02
CA HIS A 824 28.69 -16.79 -2.02
C HIS A 824 28.62 -15.26 -2.00
N MET A 825 27.47 -14.65 -2.31
CA MET A 825 27.32 -13.21 -2.19
C MET A 825 27.03 -12.74 -0.76
N ILE A 826 26.55 -13.63 0.12
CA ILE A 826 26.35 -13.34 1.56
C ILE A 826 27.65 -13.59 2.33
N ASP A 827 28.28 -14.73 2.03
CA ASP A 827 29.52 -15.15 2.67
C ASP A 827 30.50 -15.66 1.60
N PRO A 828 31.41 -14.80 1.11
CA PRO A 828 32.29 -15.14 0.01
C PRO A 828 33.29 -16.25 0.40
N ASP A 829 33.28 -17.33 -0.37
CA ASP A 829 34.21 -18.46 -0.24
C ASP A 829 34.75 -18.80 -1.64
N THR A 830 35.91 -18.22 -1.94
CA THR A 830 36.52 -18.35 -3.27
C THR A 830 37.00 -19.77 -3.56
N ALA A 831 37.41 -20.54 -2.54
CA ALA A 831 37.90 -21.91 -2.77
C ALA A 831 36.75 -22.84 -3.18
N ARG A 832 35.59 -22.70 -2.53
CA ARG A 832 34.37 -23.42 -2.92
C ARG A 832 33.87 -22.97 -4.30
N LEU A 833 33.84 -21.66 -4.56
CA LEU A 833 33.45 -21.12 -5.87
C LEU A 833 34.37 -21.62 -6.99
N GLU A 834 35.69 -21.65 -6.76
CA GLU A 834 36.67 -22.18 -7.71
C GLU A 834 36.40 -23.65 -8.05
N LYS A 835 36.15 -24.48 -7.03
CA LYS A 835 35.82 -25.90 -7.25
C LYS A 835 34.56 -26.04 -8.10
N MET A 836 33.53 -25.25 -7.81
CA MET A 836 32.28 -25.26 -8.57
C MET A 836 32.47 -24.83 -10.02
N VAL A 837 33.17 -23.72 -10.25
CA VAL A 837 33.47 -23.20 -11.59
C VAL A 837 34.25 -24.23 -12.40
N LYS A 838 35.27 -24.87 -11.82
CA LYS A 838 36.04 -25.95 -12.47
C LYS A 838 35.14 -27.12 -12.87
N GLN A 839 34.30 -27.59 -11.96
CA GLN A 839 33.40 -28.72 -12.22
C GLN A 839 32.38 -28.39 -13.31
N HIS A 840 31.83 -27.17 -13.30
CA HIS A 840 30.89 -26.73 -14.31
C HIS A 840 31.54 -26.65 -15.70
N ILE A 841 32.74 -26.05 -15.79
CA ILE A 841 33.50 -25.97 -17.05
C ILE A 841 33.83 -27.37 -17.58
N GLN A 842 34.13 -28.35 -16.74
CA GLN A 842 34.47 -29.71 -17.19
C GLN A 842 33.26 -30.47 -17.74
N ASN A 843 32.09 -30.30 -17.14
CA ASN A 843 30.92 -31.12 -17.45
C ASN A 843 30.04 -30.55 -18.57
N ASN A 844 30.13 -29.25 -18.86
CA ASN A 844 29.14 -28.53 -19.68
C ASN A 844 29.73 -27.86 -20.93
N GLN A 845 30.84 -28.38 -21.47
CA GLN A 845 31.42 -27.82 -22.70
C GLN A 845 30.59 -28.18 -23.93
N ILE A 846 30.34 -27.17 -24.76
CA ILE A 846 29.70 -27.27 -26.05
C ILE A 846 30.70 -26.82 -27.11
N ALA A 847 30.69 -27.48 -28.26
CA ALA A 847 31.48 -27.07 -29.41
C ALA A 847 31.19 -25.61 -29.80
N LYS A 848 32.21 -24.89 -30.22
CA LYS A 848 32.13 -23.49 -30.65
C LYS A 848 31.06 -23.30 -31.72
N SER A 849 30.12 -22.38 -31.47
CA SER A 849 29.10 -21.96 -32.45
C SER A 849 29.09 -20.46 -32.74
N PHE A 850 29.84 -19.64 -31.99
CA PHE A 850 29.97 -18.20 -32.22
C PHE A 850 31.00 -17.86 -33.32
N SER A 851 30.79 -16.74 -34.00
CA SER A 851 31.72 -16.24 -35.02
C SER A 851 32.86 -15.42 -34.40
N GLU A 852 34.07 -15.51 -34.97
CA GLU A 852 35.21 -14.67 -34.56
C GLU A 852 34.95 -13.19 -34.85
N GLU A 853 34.21 -12.89 -35.91
CA GLU A 853 33.80 -11.54 -36.28
C GLU A 853 32.93 -10.88 -35.19
N SER A 854 32.07 -11.66 -34.51
CA SER A 854 31.24 -11.17 -33.41
C SER A 854 32.03 -10.73 -32.18
N ILE A 855 33.22 -11.30 -31.95
CA ILE A 855 34.13 -10.87 -30.87
C ILE A 855 34.93 -9.66 -31.34
N ASN A 856 35.46 -9.72 -32.56
CA ASN A 856 36.27 -8.64 -33.13
C ASN A 856 35.48 -7.34 -33.34
N TYR A 857 34.16 -7.39 -33.47
CA TYR A 857 33.29 -6.21 -33.51
C TYR A 857 33.50 -5.26 -32.32
N TRP A 858 33.92 -5.81 -31.17
CA TRP A 858 34.15 -5.08 -29.93
C TRP A 858 35.59 -4.60 -29.73
N THR A 859 36.43 -4.69 -30.77
CA THR A 859 37.83 -4.23 -30.77
C THR A 859 37.98 -2.91 -31.53
N GLU A 860 39.11 -2.20 -31.38
CA GLU A 860 39.29 -0.87 -31.98
C GLU A 860 39.20 -0.89 -33.53
N PRO A 861 38.42 0.02 -34.16
CA PRO A 861 37.65 1.09 -33.55
C PRO A 861 36.32 0.60 -32.95
N TYR A 862 36.06 0.98 -31.69
CA TYR A 862 34.85 0.59 -30.96
C TYR A 862 33.54 1.03 -31.66
N PRO A 863 32.44 0.26 -31.51
CA PRO A 863 31.16 0.59 -32.13
C PRO A 863 30.57 1.87 -31.55
N LYS A 864 29.77 2.57 -32.36
CA LYS A 864 29.08 3.81 -31.96
C LYS A 864 27.90 3.54 -31.02
N VAL A 865 27.59 4.50 -30.15
CA VAL A 865 26.48 4.41 -29.18
C VAL A 865 25.14 4.06 -29.85
N TYR A 866 24.75 4.80 -30.90
CA TYR A 866 23.48 4.57 -31.58
C TYR A 866 23.38 3.18 -32.22
N ARG A 867 24.51 2.64 -32.72
CA ARG A 867 24.55 1.31 -33.34
C ARG A 867 24.25 0.25 -32.31
N VAL A 868 24.91 0.31 -31.16
CA VAL A 868 24.72 -0.67 -30.07
C VAL A 868 23.29 -0.58 -29.51
N LEU A 869 22.75 0.62 -29.33
CA LEU A 869 21.37 0.83 -28.89
C LEU A 869 20.36 0.22 -29.89
N ALA A 870 20.48 0.56 -31.17
CA ALA A 870 19.55 0.07 -32.19
C ALA A 870 19.66 -1.45 -32.41
N LEU A 871 20.84 -2.04 -32.18
CA LEU A 871 21.02 -3.50 -32.23
C LEU A 871 20.27 -4.24 -31.12
N LEU A 872 19.92 -3.57 -30.00
CA LEU A 872 19.05 -4.17 -28.98
C LEU A 872 17.61 -4.40 -29.46
N ASP A 873 17.17 -3.72 -30.51
CA ASP A 873 15.81 -3.81 -31.07
C ASP A 873 15.71 -4.70 -32.32
N VAL A 874 16.83 -5.22 -32.83
CA VAL A 874 16.80 -6.07 -34.02
C VAL A 874 16.03 -7.36 -33.74
N THR A 875 14.96 -7.60 -34.49
CA THR A 875 14.20 -8.85 -34.45
C THR A 875 14.84 -9.88 -35.38
N ASN A 876 14.78 -11.16 -35.02
CA ASN A 876 15.32 -12.25 -35.85
C ASN A 876 14.62 -12.41 -37.22
N ASP A 877 13.51 -11.72 -37.45
CA ASP A 877 12.79 -11.67 -38.73
C ASP A 877 13.34 -10.60 -39.71
N ALA A 878 14.40 -9.87 -39.33
CA ALA A 878 14.98 -8.74 -40.09
C ALA A 878 16.03 -9.13 -41.13
#